data_AF-A0A0A8EU80-F1
#
_entry.id   AF-A0A0A8EU80-F1
#
_cell.length_a   1.000
_cell.length_b   1.000
_cell.length_c   1.000
_cell.angle_alpha   90.00
_cell.angle_beta   90.00
_cell.angle_gamma   90.00
#
_symmetry.space_group_name_H-M   'P 1'
#
loop_
_entity.id
_entity.type
_entity.pdbx_description
1 polymer ?
#
loop_
_entity_poly.entity_id
_entity_poly.type
_entity_poly.pdbx_seq_one_letter_code
_entity_poly.pdbx_strand_id
1 'polypeptide(L)'
;MVAVDQLLDRYHIECTPVRDLLIAYLRERQPALDYITLAQLSYMLASLFWRDLERHHPGVNSLDLPAEWALAWKERLHRKPTKQSTTDTGATTGATTRASALACLLAVRALYLDLAQWALEEPQRWAAWAVPCPVRPADVRGTKTKTRTKARMDQRTRELLPSLPDVVRTVDARRLHCAALLSAASDATPGSSFTCDGALYTRLHKPHAAGTKIWVSDTRTGTVLDASQYEQETFWAWATVEILRNTGIRIEELLELNHYAFVQYRLPTTGELVPLLQITPSKTDAERLLLITPELADVLSAVVRRIRTHDGGVPLISAYDPYEKIWLPPMPLLFQRPVSGEHRAFSGATIRDYLAKALAAALPPGRRTPVHLTPHDFRRFFVTDALLNGLPPHLAQIICGHRDINTTMGYKAVYPHEAIEAHRAFIARRRATRPSEEYRTPTDTEWDEFLGHFEHRKVSLGTCGRAYQAPCIHEHACIRCPVLRPDPRRATALRRRALAPRPPGLRGSGGRREARAGPRARTGRRTARPTARRRRRRHPVSDTLALVLRLLAIFVVFLVFPLVIGQTEHKVMAHMQGRLGPMYAGGFHGWAQLVADGVKFAQKEDVVPTGADRRIFQLAPAVALLPYLLVMVAIPIGPGNAVGQALDAGVFYVLAVMGVGVLGSLMAGWASANKFSLLGGLRTAAQLLAYELPMLLAAASVAMAAGTLALPGILDAFHWWWVPWQIIGGVVFFTAGLAELQRPPFDMPVADSEIIFGAYTEYTGLRFALFLLAEYAGIVVLSALTAVLFLGGWHGPFGADGLGWLWTLVKTVALCFVVIWLRVTYPRLREDQLQKLAWTVLIPLALVQIALTGIVKVVIS
;
A
#
# COMPACT_ATOMS: atom_id res chain seq x y z
N MET A 1 4.04 38.22 7.47
CA MET A 1 3.63 37.20 8.46
C MET A 1 4.09 37.63 9.84
N VAL A 2 3.37 37.23 10.89
CA VAL A 2 3.73 37.53 12.29
C VAL A 2 4.68 36.44 12.78
N ALA A 3 5.71 36.81 13.55
CA ALA A 3 6.65 35.84 14.09
C ALA A 3 5.98 34.90 15.12
N VAL A 4 6.56 33.72 15.37
CA VAL A 4 5.98 32.72 16.30
C VAL A 4 5.78 33.30 17.70
N ASP A 5 6.74 34.07 18.20
CA ASP A 5 6.69 34.81 19.45
C ASP A 5 5.47 35.74 19.51
N GLN A 6 5.31 36.61 18.51
CA GLN A 6 4.16 37.51 18.39
C GLN A 6 2.81 36.77 18.23
N LEU A 7 2.78 35.53 17.70
CA LEU A 7 1.57 34.72 17.66
C LEU A 7 1.16 34.26 19.06
N LEU A 8 2.11 33.88 19.91
CA LEU A 8 1.84 33.45 21.29
C LEU A 8 1.50 34.62 22.21
N ASP A 9 2.09 35.79 21.99
CA ASP A 9 1.88 36.98 22.83
C ASP A 9 0.41 37.41 22.92
N ARG A 10 -0.39 37.08 21.91
CA ARG A 10 -1.84 37.32 21.87
C ARG A 10 -2.62 36.59 22.97
N TYR A 11 -2.04 35.55 23.55
CA TYR A 11 -2.71 34.72 24.55
C TYR A 11 -2.31 35.04 25.99
N HIS A 12 -1.33 35.94 26.17
CA HIS A 12 -0.87 36.41 27.49
C HIS A 12 -0.58 35.26 28.46
N ILE A 13 0.31 34.34 28.06
CA ILE A 13 0.80 33.24 28.91
C ILE A 13 1.64 33.84 30.04
N GLU A 14 1.30 33.55 31.28
CA GLU A 14 1.98 34.07 32.47
C GLU A 14 3.26 33.30 32.79
N CYS A 15 3.27 31.97 32.56
CA CYS A 15 4.43 31.13 32.78
C CYS A 15 5.49 31.32 31.66
N THR A 16 6.53 32.11 31.92
CA THR A 16 7.61 32.38 30.96
C THR A 16 8.31 31.10 30.46
N PRO A 17 8.69 30.14 31.32
CA PRO A 17 9.32 28.89 30.86
C PRO A 17 8.47 28.10 29.85
N VAL A 18 7.15 28.01 30.08
CA VAL A 18 6.25 27.28 29.18
C VAL A 18 5.94 28.08 27.92
N ARG A 19 5.87 29.41 28.00
CA ARG A 19 5.80 30.27 26.81
C ARG A 19 6.98 30.02 25.89
N ASP A 20 8.20 30.02 26.44
CA ASP A 20 9.43 29.83 25.66
C ASP A 20 9.53 28.42 25.08
N LEU A 21 9.07 27.40 25.83
CA LEU A 21 8.90 26.04 25.31
C LEU A 21 7.96 25.99 24.10
N LEU A 22 6.77 26.61 24.19
CA LEU A 22 5.81 26.60 23.09
C LEU A 22 6.35 27.36 21.87
N ILE A 23 7.11 28.45 22.07
CA ILE A 23 7.81 29.15 20.98
C ILE A 23 8.83 28.21 20.32
N ALA A 24 9.66 27.52 21.11
CA ALA A 24 10.66 26.60 20.60
C ALA A 24 10.01 25.45 19.81
N TYR A 25 8.93 24.86 20.35
CA TYR A 25 8.17 23.80 19.69
C TYR A 25 7.57 24.26 18.36
N LEU A 26 6.91 25.42 18.34
CA LEU A 26 6.27 25.94 17.13
C LEU A 26 7.30 26.34 16.07
N ARG A 27 8.48 26.85 16.45
CA ARG A 27 9.59 27.12 15.52
C ARG A 27 10.12 25.82 14.89
N GLU A 28 10.23 24.74 15.65
CA GLU A 28 10.65 23.43 15.13
C GLU A 28 9.64 22.87 14.12
N ARG A 29 8.34 23.10 14.35
CA ARG A 29 7.26 22.65 13.45
C ARG A 29 7.04 23.55 12.24
N GLN A 30 7.46 24.82 12.31
CA GLN A 30 7.19 25.85 11.31
C GLN A 30 7.58 25.45 9.87
N PRO A 31 8.74 24.81 9.59
CA PRO A 31 9.13 24.49 8.21
C PRO A 31 8.18 23.52 7.49
N ALA A 32 7.37 22.76 8.23
CA ALA A 32 6.46 21.76 7.68
C ALA A 32 5.00 22.24 7.62
N LEU A 33 4.69 23.47 8.02
CA LEU A 33 3.33 23.98 8.18
C LEU A 33 3.13 25.32 7.48
N ASP A 34 1.99 25.48 6.80
CA ASP A 34 1.55 26.81 6.33
C ASP A 34 1.21 27.73 7.52
N TYR A 35 1.25 29.04 7.29
CA TYR A 35 1.04 30.03 8.36
C TYR A 35 -0.32 29.89 9.07
N ILE A 36 -1.41 29.57 8.37
CA ILE A 36 -2.73 29.36 9.00
C ILE A 36 -2.73 28.11 9.88
N THR A 37 -2.14 27.01 9.42
CA THR A 37 -2.02 25.79 10.23
C THR A 37 -1.15 26.03 11.47
N LEU A 38 -0.05 26.78 11.33
CA LEU A 38 0.81 27.19 12.44
C LEU A 38 0.05 28.07 13.46
N ALA A 39 -0.71 29.06 12.99
CA ALA A 39 -1.55 29.92 13.83
C ALA A 39 -2.69 29.15 14.52
N GLN A 40 -3.26 28.14 13.86
CA GLN A 40 -4.27 27.27 14.47
C GLN A 40 -3.65 26.36 15.54
N LEU A 41 -2.43 25.85 15.30
CA LEU A 41 -1.69 25.05 16.28
C LEU A 41 -1.33 25.91 17.50
N SER A 42 -0.86 27.14 17.30
CA SER A 42 -0.59 28.07 18.40
C SER A 42 -1.85 28.38 19.20
N TYR A 43 -2.99 28.63 18.56
CA TYR A 43 -4.28 28.80 19.25
C TYR A 43 -4.66 27.59 20.10
N MET A 44 -4.50 26.36 19.58
CA MET A 44 -4.85 25.16 20.33
C MET A 44 -3.94 24.92 21.53
N LEU A 45 -2.63 25.13 21.39
CA LEU A 45 -1.66 24.87 22.45
C LEU A 45 -1.62 26.01 23.49
N ALA A 46 -1.59 27.26 23.03
CA ALA A 46 -1.48 28.42 23.90
C ALA A 46 -2.83 28.80 24.52
N SER A 47 -3.89 28.94 23.71
CA SER A 47 -5.18 29.44 24.21
C SER A 47 -6.05 28.35 24.83
N LEU A 48 -6.28 27.25 24.10
CA LEU A 48 -7.23 26.22 24.54
C LEU A 48 -6.67 25.25 25.57
N PHE A 49 -5.35 25.08 25.61
CA PHE A 49 -4.68 24.20 26.54
C PHE A 49 -4.04 25.01 27.69
N TRP A 50 -2.92 25.69 27.42
CA TRP A 50 -2.13 26.26 28.51
C TRP A 50 -2.80 27.43 29.23
N ARG A 51 -3.35 28.40 28.50
CA ARG A 51 -4.03 29.55 29.11
C ARG A 51 -5.30 29.15 29.87
N ASP A 52 -5.98 28.07 29.47
CA ASP A 52 -7.11 27.55 30.24
C ASP A 52 -6.65 26.95 31.58
N LEU A 53 -5.51 26.24 31.58
CA LEU A 53 -4.90 25.71 32.81
C LEU A 53 -4.50 26.84 33.75
N GLU A 54 -3.79 27.86 33.27
CA GLU A 54 -3.40 29.02 34.10
C GLU A 54 -4.60 29.73 34.73
N ARG A 55 -5.70 29.88 33.99
CA ARG A 55 -6.93 30.53 34.50
C ARG A 55 -7.58 29.77 35.66
N HIS A 56 -7.46 28.45 35.70
CA HIS A 56 -8.11 27.61 36.71
C HIS A 56 -7.13 27.16 37.80
N HIS A 57 -5.84 27.20 37.51
CA HIS A 57 -4.75 26.80 38.40
C HIS A 57 -3.62 27.85 38.34
N PRO A 58 -3.80 29.01 39.01
CA PRO A 58 -2.79 30.06 39.02
C PRO A 58 -1.44 29.55 39.54
N GLY A 59 -0.35 29.91 38.88
CA GLY A 59 1.00 29.47 39.23
C GLY A 59 1.44 28.12 38.64
N VAL A 60 0.62 27.47 37.81
CA VAL A 60 1.04 26.27 37.06
C VAL A 60 2.26 26.58 36.18
N ASN A 61 3.32 25.78 36.34
CA ASN A 61 4.60 26.00 35.66
C ASN A 61 5.25 24.72 35.09
N SER A 62 4.56 23.58 35.17
CA SER A 62 5.04 22.28 34.71
C SER A 62 4.04 21.64 33.74
N LEU A 63 4.56 20.90 32.75
CA LEU A 63 3.74 20.04 31.89
C LEU A 63 3.34 18.72 32.59
N ASP A 64 3.94 18.38 33.74
CA ASP A 64 3.53 17.21 34.51
C ASP A 64 2.27 17.54 35.32
N LEU A 65 1.11 17.37 34.66
CA LEU A 65 -0.18 17.80 35.21
C LEU A 65 -0.79 16.73 36.12
N PRO A 66 -1.31 17.09 37.31
CA PRO A 66 -2.14 16.22 38.11
C PRO A 66 -3.34 15.67 37.31
N ALA A 67 -3.69 14.41 37.52
CA ALA A 67 -4.74 13.73 36.76
C ALA A 67 -6.10 14.44 36.85
N GLU A 68 -6.40 15.05 37.99
CA GLU A 68 -7.59 15.87 38.22
C GLU A 68 -7.64 17.12 37.35
N TRP A 69 -6.53 17.85 37.21
CA TRP A 69 -6.45 19.08 36.40
C TRP A 69 -6.59 18.74 34.92
N ALA A 70 -5.92 17.67 34.48
CA ALA A 70 -6.04 17.16 33.12
C ALA A 70 -7.47 16.73 32.78
N LEU A 71 -8.17 16.05 33.70
CA LEU A 71 -9.56 15.64 33.49
C LEU A 71 -10.51 16.84 33.42
N ALA A 72 -10.38 17.79 34.35
CA ALA A 72 -11.19 19.00 34.39
C ALA A 72 -11.00 19.86 33.11
N TRP A 73 -9.75 20.00 32.65
CA TRP A 73 -9.45 20.68 31.37
C TRP A 73 -10.13 19.98 30.18
N LYS A 74 -10.03 18.65 30.09
CA LYS A 74 -10.66 17.89 29.00
C LYS A 74 -12.17 18.08 28.97
N GLU A 75 -12.84 18.13 30.12
CA GLU A 75 -14.28 18.37 30.19
C GLU A 75 -14.67 19.78 29.72
N ARG A 76 -13.91 20.80 30.15
CA ARG A 76 -14.12 22.20 29.71
C ARG A 76 -13.88 22.36 28.21
N LEU A 77 -12.87 21.71 27.65
CA LEU A 77 -12.52 21.78 26.23
C LEU A 77 -13.70 21.37 25.33
N HIS A 78 -14.52 20.42 25.75
CA HIS A 78 -15.68 19.94 24.98
C HIS A 78 -16.82 20.96 24.91
N ARG A 79 -16.82 22.00 25.75
CA ARG A 79 -17.87 23.02 25.80
C ARG A 79 -17.36 24.35 25.25
N LYS A 80 -18.20 25.03 24.47
CA LYS A 80 -17.97 26.40 24.01
C LYS A 80 -19.11 27.29 24.51
N PRO A 81 -18.82 28.37 25.26
CA PRO A 81 -19.85 29.36 25.60
C PRO A 81 -20.33 30.04 24.32
N THR A 82 -21.63 30.08 24.14
CA THR A 82 -22.31 30.67 22.99
C THR A 82 -23.09 31.88 23.50
N LYS A 83 -22.73 33.07 23.01
CA LYS A 83 -23.58 34.26 23.20
C LYS A 83 -24.68 34.20 22.15
N GLN A 84 -25.91 33.91 22.56
CA GLN A 84 -27.08 34.19 21.72
C GLN A 84 -27.49 35.64 21.99
N SER A 85 -27.33 36.50 20.99
CA SER A 85 -27.92 37.84 21.02
C SER A 85 -29.33 37.72 20.49
N THR A 86 -30.31 37.60 21.38
CA THR A 86 -31.70 37.91 21.07
C THR A 86 -31.80 39.42 20.93
N THR A 87 -32.24 39.90 19.77
CA THR A 87 -32.75 41.27 19.65
C THR A 87 -33.93 41.37 20.61
N ASP A 88 -33.80 42.28 21.58
CA ASP A 88 -34.83 42.81 22.49
C ASP A 88 -35.05 42.28 23.91
N THR A 89 -34.35 41.28 24.44
CA THR A 89 -34.29 41.07 25.90
C THR A 89 -33.15 40.12 26.27
N GLY A 90 -32.26 40.55 27.17
CA GLY A 90 -31.30 39.74 27.95
C GLY A 90 -30.50 38.66 27.22
N ALA A 91 -29.18 38.85 27.08
CA ALA A 91 -28.30 37.82 26.51
C ALA A 91 -28.28 36.55 27.38
N THR A 92 -28.88 35.45 26.90
CA THR A 92 -28.74 34.12 27.51
C THR A 92 -27.46 33.42 27.04
N THR A 93 -26.61 33.04 27.99
CA THR A 93 -25.38 32.25 27.74
C THR A 93 -25.72 30.75 27.65
N GLY A 94 -25.76 30.20 26.43
CA GLY A 94 -25.84 28.75 26.20
C GLY A 94 -24.45 28.12 26.06
N ALA A 95 -24.33 26.80 26.24
CA ALA A 95 -23.09 26.06 25.95
C ALA A 95 -23.32 25.06 24.80
N THR A 96 -22.49 25.11 23.76
CA THR A 96 -22.54 24.17 22.63
C THR A 96 -21.30 23.27 22.62
N THR A 97 -21.41 22.09 22.04
CA THR A 97 -20.28 21.16 21.92
C THR A 97 -19.22 21.73 20.96
N ARG A 98 -17.96 21.78 21.39
CA ARG A 98 -16.85 22.29 20.58
C ARG A 98 -16.43 21.28 19.52
N ALA A 99 -16.65 21.61 18.25
CA ALA A 99 -16.26 20.76 17.12
C ALA A 99 -14.73 20.52 17.04
N SER A 100 -13.91 21.48 17.47
CA SER A 100 -12.44 21.40 17.44
C SER A 100 -11.82 20.73 18.68
N ALA A 101 -12.61 20.21 19.63
CA ALA A 101 -12.10 19.59 20.84
C ALA A 101 -11.13 18.44 20.54
N LEU A 102 -11.50 17.54 19.62
CA LEU A 102 -10.64 16.42 19.21
C LEU A 102 -9.33 16.90 18.56
N ALA A 103 -9.36 17.96 17.75
CA ALA A 103 -8.16 18.51 17.11
C ALA A 103 -7.20 19.09 18.16
N CYS A 104 -7.73 19.76 19.19
CA CYS A 104 -6.94 20.27 20.30
C CYS A 104 -6.35 19.12 21.15
N LEU A 105 -7.12 18.08 21.46
CA LEU A 105 -6.60 16.89 22.15
C LEU A 105 -5.47 16.21 21.37
N LEU A 106 -5.61 16.09 20.05
CA LEU A 106 -4.56 15.56 19.17
C LEU A 106 -3.33 16.46 19.14
N ALA A 107 -3.50 17.79 19.08
CA ALA A 107 -2.40 18.74 19.10
C ALA A 107 -1.61 18.69 20.41
N VAL A 108 -2.30 18.67 21.55
CA VAL A 108 -1.66 18.53 22.88
C VAL A 108 -0.97 17.18 22.99
N ARG A 109 -1.61 16.10 22.55
CA ARG A 109 -0.96 14.78 22.54
C ARG A 109 0.29 14.75 21.66
N ALA A 110 0.24 15.37 20.49
CA ALA A 110 1.39 15.48 19.59
C ALA A 110 2.53 16.25 20.25
N LEU A 111 2.26 17.39 20.89
CA LEU A 111 3.26 18.15 21.65
C LEU A 111 4.02 17.26 22.65
N TYR A 112 3.31 16.51 23.51
CA TYR A 112 3.97 15.67 24.53
C TYR A 112 4.78 14.51 23.90
N LEU A 113 4.29 13.92 22.82
CA LEU A 113 4.99 12.83 22.14
C LEU A 113 6.22 13.33 21.38
N ASP A 114 6.10 14.48 20.70
CA ASP A 114 7.20 15.14 20.02
C ASP A 114 8.29 15.52 21.04
N LEU A 115 7.93 16.11 22.19
CA LEU A 115 8.89 16.43 23.25
C LEU A 115 9.60 15.19 23.80
N ALA A 116 8.86 14.09 24.01
CA ALA A 116 9.45 12.83 24.47
C ALA A 116 10.40 12.21 23.42
N GLN A 117 10.07 12.34 22.14
CA GLN A 117 10.93 11.86 21.05
C GLN A 117 12.16 12.75 20.87
N TRP A 118 11.99 14.06 20.78
CA TRP A 118 13.08 15.01 20.59
C TRP A 118 14.03 15.07 21.78
N ALA A 119 13.57 14.73 23.00
CA ALA A 119 14.44 14.56 24.16
C ALA A 119 15.47 13.44 23.99
N LEU A 120 15.24 12.46 23.12
CA LEU A 120 16.22 11.42 22.80
C LEU A 120 17.32 11.93 21.85
N GLU A 121 17.00 12.94 21.03
CA GLU A 121 17.91 13.51 20.03
C GLU A 121 18.68 14.71 20.58
N GLU A 122 17.99 15.65 21.24
CA GLU A 122 18.54 16.86 21.86
C GLU A 122 18.15 16.95 23.36
N PRO A 123 18.73 16.11 24.23
CA PRO A 123 18.33 16.04 25.64
C PRO A 123 18.51 17.35 26.40
N GLN A 124 19.54 18.14 26.08
CA GLN A 124 19.80 19.42 26.76
C GLN A 124 18.66 20.44 26.58
N ARG A 125 17.92 20.33 25.46
CA ARG A 125 16.85 21.27 25.10
C ARG A 125 15.48 20.76 25.53
N TRP A 126 15.20 19.47 25.37
CA TRP A 126 13.84 18.93 25.51
C TRP A 126 13.63 18.00 26.71
N ALA A 127 14.68 17.43 27.30
CA ALA A 127 14.52 16.42 28.37
C ALA A 127 13.81 16.96 29.62
N ALA A 128 14.01 18.25 29.96
CA ALA A 128 13.32 18.90 31.07
C ALA A 128 11.78 18.94 30.92
N TRP A 129 11.27 18.77 29.70
CA TRP A 129 9.86 18.85 29.36
C TRP A 129 9.25 17.49 28.97
N ALA A 130 10.05 16.43 28.96
CA ALA A 130 9.63 15.08 28.58
C ALA A 130 8.90 14.39 29.75
N VAL A 131 7.59 14.61 29.84
CA VAL A 131 6.72 14.12 30.93
C VAL A 131 5.54 13.29 30.39
N PRO A 132 4.86 12.48 31.22
CA PRO A 132 3.72 11.68 30.80
C PRO A 132 2.59 12.51 30.17
N CYS A 133 2.05 12.04 29.03
CA CYS A 133 0.98 12.77 28.33
C CYS A 133 -0.37 12.68 29.06
N PRO A 134 -1.03 13.81 29.37
CA PRO A 134 -2.36 13.83 30.03
C PRO A 134 -3.51 13.36 29.12
N VAL A 135 -3.29 13.35 27.80
CA VAL A 135 -4.25 12.89 26.79
C VAL A 135 -3.98 11.43 26.46
N ARG A 136 -4.84 10.52 26.92
CA ARG A 136 -4.72 9.08 26.69
C ARG A 136 -5.13 8.70 25.25
N PRO A 137 -4.65 7.56 24.71
CA PRO A 137 -5.10 7.07 23.42
C PRO A 137 -6.62 6.92 23.30
N ALA A 138 -7.32 6.63 24.41
CA ALA A 138 -8.78 6.54 24.46
C ALA A 138 -9.46 7.90 24.24
N ASP A 139 -8.87 9.01 24.71
CA ASP A 139 -9.42 10.36 24.59
C ASP A 139 -9.46 10.83 23.13
N VAL A 140 -8.60 10.26 22.27
CA VAL A 140 -8.48 10.60 20.83
C VAL A 140 -9.14 9.57 19.91
N ARG A 141 -9.87 8.58 20.43
CA ARG A 141 -10.62 7.58 19.62
C ARG A 141 -11.83 8.23 18.94
N GLY A 142 -11.58 8.96 17.86
CA GLY A 142 -12.60 9.65 17.06
C GLY A 142 -13.29 8.79 15.99
N THR A 143 -13.15 7.46 16.00
CA THR A 143 -13.67 6.58 14.92
C THR A 143 -15.16 6.80 14.68
N LYS A 144 -15.98 6.87 15.74
CA LYS A 144 -17.42 7.14 15.60
C LYS A 144 -17.71 8.50 14.96
N THR A 145 -16.95 9.54 15.30
CA THR A 145 -17.12 10.89 14.73
C THR A 145 -16.68 10.91 13.27
N LYS A 146 -15.54 10.31 12.93
CA LYS A 146 -15.07 10.19 11.53
C LYS A 146 -16.06 9.42 10.67
N THR A 147 -16.58 8.29 11.16
CA THR A 147 -17.60 7.48 10.46
C THR A 147 -18.91 8.25 10.26
N ARG A 148 -19.40 8.96 11.29
CA ARG A 148 -20.61 9.78 11.18
C ARG A 148 -20.46 10.92 10.17
N THR A 149 -19.31 11.60 10.17
CA THR A 149 -19.01 12.65 9.18
C THR A 149 -18.96 12.07 7.78
N LYS A 150 -18.26 10.95 7.56
CA LYS A 150 -18.21 10.27 6.26
C LYS A 150 -19.60 9.86 5.77
N ALA A 151 -20.38 9.20 6.63
CA ALA A 151 -21.75 8.77 6.30
C ALA A 151 -22.64 9.96 5.91
N ARG A 152 -22.59 11.06 6.66
CA ARG A 152 -23.33 12.29 6.34
C ARG A 152 -22.90 12.89 5.00
N MET A 153 -21.59 12.92 4.72
CA MET A 153 -21.08 13.44 3.46
C MET A 153 -21.47 12.53 2.28
N ASP A 154 -21.46 11.21 2.44
CA ASP A 154 -21.86 10.27 1.39
C ASP A 154 -23.35 10.35 1.10
N GLN A 155 -24.18 10.42 2.15
CA GLN A 155 -25.61 10.62 2.02
C GLN A 155 -25.92 11.92 1.27
N ARG A 156 -25.26 13.03 1.65
CA ARG A 156 -25.37 14.30 0.94
C ARG A 156 -25.00 14.18 -0.53
N THR A 157 -23.91 13.48 -0.88
CA THR A 157 -23.53 13.27 -2.28
C THR A 157 -24.61 12.49 -3.03
N ARG A 158 -25.13 11.40 -2.45
CA ARG A 158 -26.17 10.56 -3.08
C ARG A 158 -27.48 11.31 -3.32
N GLU A 159 -27.88 12.16 -2.38
CA GLU A 159 -29.09 12.97 -2.48
C GLU A 159 -28.98 14.09 -3.54
N LEU A 160 -27.78 14.64 -3.73
CA LEU A 160 -27.57 15.81 -4.58
C LEU A 160 -27.09 15.48 -5.99
N LEU A 161 -26.34 14.40 -6.19
CA LEU A 161 -25.78 14.02 -7.49
C LEU A 161 -26.86 13.88 -8.59
N PRO A 162 -28.03 13.23 -8.36
CA PRO A 162 -29.07 13.13 -9.39
C PRO A 162 -29.65 14.47 -9.85
N SER A 163 -29.54 15.51 -9.02
CA SER A 163 -30.02 16.87 -9.35
C SER A 163 -29.00 17.73 -10.10
N LEU A 164 -27.77 17.23 -10.32
CA LEU A 164 -26.71 17.98 -10.99
C LEU A 164 -27.08 18.43 -12.42
N PRO A 165 -27.71 17.60 -13.29
CA PRO A 165 -28.11 18.04 -14.62
C PRO A 165 -29.12 19.19 -14.60
N ASP A 166 -30.07 19.16 -13.66
CA ASP A 166 -31.06 20.24 -13.50
C ASP A 166 -30.41 21.52 -13.01
N VAL A 167 -29.45 21.41 -12.10
CA VAL A 167 -28.66 22.55 -11.62
C VAL A 167 -27.90 23.20 -12.77
N VAL A 168 -27.19 22.41 -13.58
CA VAL A 168 -26.45 22.90 -14.76
C VAL A 168 -27.39 23.63 -15.72
N ARG A 169 -28.51 23.01 -16.09
CA ARG A 169 -29.50 23.61 -16.99
C ARG A 169 -30.07 24.91 -16.42
N THR A 170 -30.37 24.95 -15.13
CA THR A 170 -30.96 26.15 -14.51
C THR A 170 -29.96 27.30 -14.44
N VAL A 171 -28.70 27.00 -14.09
CA VAL A 171 -27.62 28.00 -14.06
C VAL A 171 -27.33 28.55 -15.45
N ASP A 172 -27.30 27.70 -16.49
CA ASP A 172 -27.10 28.15 -17.87
C ASP A 172 -28.29 28.95 -18.42
N ALA A 173 -29.52 28.49 -18.22
CA ALA A 173 -30.72 29.23 -18.61
C ALA A 173 -30.77 30.62 -17.96
N ARG A 174 -30.38 30.72 -16.68
CA ARG A 174 -30.31 31.99 -15.96
C ARG A 174 -29.23 32.91 -16.52
N ARG A 175 -28.05 32.38 -16.85
CA ARG A 175 -26.98 33.15 -17.50
C ARG A 175 -27.46 33.73 -18.84
N LEU A 176 -28.14 32.92 -19.65
CA LEU A 176 -28.70 33.34 -20.94
C LEU A 176 -29.75 34.43 -20.76
N HIS A 177 -30.68 34.26 -19.82
CA HIS A 177 -31.69 35.26 -19.50
C HIS A 177 -31.07 36.59 -19.06
N CYS A 178 -30.11 36.57 -18.12
CA CYS A 178 -29.45 37.79 -17.64
C CYS A 178 -28.63 38.47 -18.74
N ALA A 179 -28.01 37.71 -19.65
CA ALA A 179 -27.32 38.27 -20.81
C ALA A 179 -28.29 38.94 -21.80
N ALA A 180 -29.43 38.30 -22.09
CA ALA A 180 -30.48 38.87 -22.93
C ALA A 180 -31.08 40.14 -22.32
N LEU A 181 -31.34 40.12 -21.01
CA LEU A 181 -31.85 41.27 -20.25
C LEU A 181 -30.87 42.44 -20.30
N LEU A 182 -29.57 42.18 -20.08
CA LEU A 182 -28.55 43.21 -20.15
C LEU A 182 -28.42 43.79 -21.57
N SER A 183 -28.48 42.95 -22.61
CA SER A 183 -28.44 43.41 -24.00
C SER A 183 -29.63 44.31 -24.33
N ALA A 184 -30.86 43.83 -24.06
CA ALA A 184 -32.08 44.60 -24.32
C ALA A 184 -32.12 45.91 -23.50
N ALA A 185 -31.66 45.88 -22.25
CA ALA A 185 -31.55 47.07 -21.42
C ALA A 185 -30.46 48.04 -21.89
N SER A 186 -29.41 47.56 -22.54
CA SER A 186 -28.36 48.41 -23.12
C SER A 186 -28.86 49.18 -24.33
N ASP A 187 -29.68 48.52 -25.16
CA ASP A 187 -30.26 49.05 -26.39
C ASP A 187 -31.46 49.99 -26.14
N ALA A 188 -32.23 49.76 -25.07
CA ALA A 188 -33.39 50.60 -24.72
C ALA A 188 -32.98 51.99 -24.21
N THR A 189 -33.65 53.08 -24.55
CA THR A 189 -33.32 54.41 -24.01
C THR A 189 -33.64 54.52 -22.51
N PRO A 190 -32.86 55.25 -21.68
CA PRO A 190 -33.19 55.46 -20.27
C PRO A 190 -34.60 56.05 -20.10
N GLY A 191 -35.43 55.44 -19.26
CA GLY A 191 -36.83 55.78 -19.04
C GLY A 191 -37.82 55.03 -19.93
N SER A 192 -37.38 54.34 -20.98
CA SER A 192 -38.26 53.55 -21.85
C SER A 192 -38.50 52.13 -21.32
N SER A 193 -39.65 51.57 -21.71
CA SER A 193 -39.98 50.18 -21.41
C SER A 193 -39.59 49.28 -22.57
N PHE A 194 -39.08 48.09 -22.26
CA PHE A 194 -38.64 47.08 -23.21
C PHE A 194 -39.03 45.69 -22.71
N THR A 195 -39.06 44.71 -23.61
CA THR A 195 -39.44 43.33 -23.28
C THR A 195 -38.23 42.41 -23.32
N CYS A 196 -38.16 41.48 -22.37
CA CYS A 196 -37.15 40.42 -22.33
C CYS A 196 -37.83 39.13 -21.82
N ASP A 197 -37.75 38.05 -22.60
CA ASP A 197 -38.38 36.75 -22.32
C ASP A 197 -39.87 36.84 -21.92
N GLY A 198 -40.61 37.73 -22.59
CA GLY A 198 -42.04 37.94 -22.35
C GLY A 198 -42.39 38.78 -21.12
N ALA A 199 -41.39 39.23 -20.34
CA ALA A 199 -41.59 40.16 -19.23
C ALA A 199 -41.27 41.60 -19.65
N LEU A 200 -42.04 42.56 -19.12
CA LEU A 200 -41.88 43.99 -19.39
C LEU A 200 -40.99 44.63 -18.32
N TYR A 201 -39.92 45.28 -18.76
CA TYR A 201 -38.97 45.98 -17.92
C TYR A 201 -38.89 47.46 -18.30
N THR A 202 -38.53 48.32 -17.36
CA THR A 202 -38.24 49.74 -17.63
C THR A 202 -36.78 50.03 -17.33
N ARG A 203 -36.06 50.64 -18.28
CA ARG A 203 -34.68 51.09 -18.06
C ARG A 203 -34.70 52.31 -17.14
N LEU A 204 -34.01 52.24 -16.01
CA LEU A 204 -33.96 53.35 -15.05
C LEU A 204 -32.75 54.24 -15.33
N HIS A 205 -32.95 55.55 -15.19
CA HIS A 205 -31.87 56.53 -15.14
C HIS A 205 -31.52 56.82 -13.68
N LYS A 206 -30.31 56.45 -13.23
CA LYS A 206 -29.80 56.79 -11.90
C LYS A 206 -28.63 57.78 -12.03
N PRO A 207 -28.82 59.08 -11.76
CA PRO A 207 -27.83 60.12 -12.03
C PRO A 207 -26.54 60.01 -11.19
N HIS A 208 -26.56 59.29 -10.07
CA HIS A 208 -25.38 59.05 -9.22
C HIS A 208 -24.79 57.63 -9.34
N ALA A 209 -25.24 56.82 -10.30
CA ALA A 209 -24.64 55.50 -10.55
C ALA A 209 -23.38 55.65 -11.41
N ALA A 210 -22.30 54.92 -11.07
CA ALA A 210 -21.13 54.80 -11.96
C ALA A 210 -21.59 54.37 -13.36
N GLY A 211 -21.15 55.07 -14.42
CA GLY A 211 -21.68 54.97 -15.79
C GLY A 211 -21.59 53.60 -16.48
N THR A 212 -21.10 52.57 -15.79
CA THR A 212 -21.02 51.18 -16.26
C THR A 212 -22.19 50.29 -15.81
N LYS A 213 -23.05 50.78 -14.90
CA LYS A 213 -24.17 50.01 -14.34
C LYS A 213 -25.48 50.30 -15.04
N ILE A 214 -26.18 49.26 -15.47
CA ILE A 214 -27.48 49.35 -16.12
C ILE A 214 -28.56 48.89 -15.14
N TRP A 215 -29.41 49.83 -14.73
CA TRP A 215 -30.50 49.58 -13.80
C TRP A 215 -31.80 49.36 -14.54
N VAL A 216 -32.55 48.35 -14.15
CA VAL A 216 -33.86 48.02 -14.70
C VAL A 216 -34.86 47.80 -13.57
N SER A 217 -36.12 48.13 -13.84
CA SER A 217 -37.24 47.81 -12.95
C SER A 217 -38.12 46.78 -13.64
N ASP A 218 -38.43 45.68 -12.98
CA ASP A 218 -39.50 44.77 -13.40
C ASP A 218 -40.84 45.47 -13.13
N THR A 219 -41.62 45.72 -14.19
CA THR A 219 -42.90 46.45 -14.09
C THR A 219 -43.99 45.66 -13.36
N ARG A 220 -43.86 44.33 -13.29
CA ARG A 220 -44.83 43.45 -12.63
C ARG A 220 -44.56 43.30 -11.14
N THR A 221 -43.29 43.25 -10.75
CA THR A 221 -42.90 43.05 -9.34
C THR A 221 -42.47 44.33 -8.63
N GLY A 222 -42.22 45.42 -9.37
CA GLY A 222 -41.65 46.66 -8.84
C GLY A 222 -40.18 46.52 -8.40
N THR A 223 -39.55 45.38 -8.69
CA THR A 223 -38.19 45.09 -8.22
C THR A 223 -37.17 45.83 -9.06
N VAL A 224 -36.29 46.59 -8.41
CA VAL A 224 -35.18 47.30 -9.06
C VAL A 224 -33.92 46.44 -8.98
N LEU A 225 -33.30 46.18 -10.14
CA LEU A 225 -32.11 45.33 -10.27
C LEU A 225 -31.02 46.01 -11.11
N ASP A 226 -29.77 45.70 -10.77
CA ASP A 226 -28.57 46.05 -11.54
C ASP A 226 -28.30 44.92 -12.55
N ALA A 227 -28.78 45.09 -13.79
CA ALA A 227 -28.69 44.08 -14.83
C ALA A 227 -27.22 43.70 -15.14
N SER A 228 -26.32 44.69 -15.09
CA SER A 228 -24.87 44.47 -15.30
C SER A 228 -24.28 43.55 -14.22
N GLN A 229 -24.61 43.80 -12.95
CA GLN A 229 -24.14 42.98 -11.84
C GLN A 229 -24.72 41.56 -11.90
N TYR A 230 -26.01 41.41 -12.18
CA TYR A 230 -26.68 40.10 -12.23
C TYR A 230 -26.12 39.21 -13.34
N GLU A 231 -25.87 39.77 -14.53
CA GLU A 231 -25.22 39.04 -15.63
C GLU A 231 -23.81 38.59 -15.22
N GLN A 232 -23.03 39.47 -14.58
CA GLN A 232 -21.69 39.11 -14.12
C GLN A 232 -21.72 37.99 -13.07
N GLU A 233 -22.59 38.10 -12.06
CA GLU A 233 -22.73 37.08 -11.01
C GLU A 233 -23.13 35.71 -11.60
N THR A 234 -24.07 35.69 -12.54
CA THR A 234 -24.56 34.45 -13.16
C THR A 234 -23.58 33.84 -14.16
N PHE A 235 -22.84 34.65 -14.93
CA PHE A 235 -21.77 34.17 -15.82
C PHE A 235 -20.67 33.46 -15.02
N TRP A 236 -20.18 34.09 -13.95
CA TRP A 236 -19.10 33.50 -13.15
C TRP A 236 -19.57 32.31 -12.31
N ALA A 237 -20.84 32.29 -11.87
CA ALA A 237 -21.42 31.10 -11.26
C ALA A 237 -21.50 29.93 -12.25
N TRP A 238 -21.95 30.17 -13.49
CA TRP A 238 -21.98 29.18 -14.56
C TRP A 238 -20.58 28.64 -14.88
N ALA A 239 -19.61 29.52 -15.12
CA ALA A 239 -18.23 29.11 -15.41
C ALA A 239 -17.63 28.30 -14.26
N THR A 240 -17.92 28.67 -13.01
CA THR A 240 -17.51 27.91 -11.82
C THR A 240 -18.11 26.51 -11.82
N VAL A 241 -19.43 26.39 -12.02
CA VAL A 241 -20.14 25.10 -12.06
C VAL A 241 -19.56 24.21 -13.16
N GLU A 242 -19.42 24.74 -14.36
CA GLU A 242 -18.93 24.01 -15.53
C GLU A 242 -17.47 23.55 -15.37
N ILE A 243 -16.57 24.42 -14.94
CA ILE A 243 -15.17 24.02 -14.76
C ILE A 243 -15.05 22.98 -13.65
N LEU A 244 -15.70 23.18 -12.49
CA LEU A 244 -15.61 22.24 -11.37
C LEU A 244 -16.21 20.87 -11.70
N ARG A 245 -17.36 20.81 -12.41
CA ARG A 245 -18.00 19.53 -12.78
C ARG A 245 -17.20 18.75 -13.83
N ASN A 246 -16.48 19.41 -14.73
CA ASN A 246 -15.74 18.76 -15.80
C ASN A 246 -14.31 18.36 -15.38
N THR A 247 -13.75 19.00 -14.35
CA THR A 247 -12.34 18.79 -13.96
C THR A 247 -12.15 18.15 -12.58
N GLY A 248 -13.14 18.28 -11.67
CA GLY A 248 -13.01 17.82 -10.29
C GLY A 248 -11.99 18.60 -9.44
N ILE A 249 -11.50 19.76 -9.91
CA ILE A 249 -10.53 20.56 -9.17
C ILE A 249 -11.15 21.21 -7.92
N ARG A 250 -10.31 21.64 -6.96
CA ARG A 250 -10.78 22.41 -5.79
C ARG A 250 -11.01 23.88 -6.16
N ILE A 251 -11.73 24.60 -5.31
CA ILE A 251 -11.89 26.05 -5.47
C ILE A 251 -10.55 26.79 -5.40
N GLU A 252 -9.61 26.32 -4.59
CA GLU A 252 -8.26 26.89 -4.54
C GLU A 252 -7.56 26.74 -5.90
N GLU A 253 -7.61 25.53 -6.49
CA GLU A 253 -7.03 25.24 -7.81
C GLU A 253 -7.73 26.04 -8.92
N LEU A 254 -9.05 26.22 -8.84
CA LEU A 254 -9.84 27.03 -9.76
C LEU A 254 -9.38 28.50 -9.79
N LEU A 255 -9.10 29.07 -8.62
CA LEU A 255 -8.68 30.46 -8.48
C LEU A 255 -7.24 30.70 -8.92
N GLU A 256 -6.42 29.65 -8.98
CA GLU A 256 -5.04 29.69 -9.48
C GLU A 256 -4.91 29.36 -10.97
N LEU A 257 -6.00 28.92 -11.62
CA LEU A 257 -6.03 28.73 -13.07
C LEU A 257 -5.65 30.03 -13.77
N ASN A 258 -4.65 29.95 -14.64
CA ASN A 258 -4.10 31.07 -15.36
C ASN A 258 -3.90 30.73 -16.84
N HIS A 259 -3.63 31.73 -17.66
CA HIS A 259 -3.48 31.54 -19.10
C HIS A 259 -2.28 30.67 -19.51
N TYR A 260 -1.28 30.47 -18.64
CA TYR A 260 -0.18 29.55 -18.90
C TYR A 260 -0.52 28.08 -18.59
N ALA A 261 -1.66 27.83 -17.94
CA ALA A 261 -2.13 26.48 -17.68
C ALA A 261 -2.53 25.71 -18.95
N PHE A 262 -2.73 26.39 -20.08
CA PHE A 262 -3.04 25.77 -21.37
C PHE A 262 -1.77 25.19 -22.00
N VAL A 263 -1.68 23.86 -22.02
CA VAL A 263 -0.55 23.12 -22.59
C VAL A 263 -1.03 22.37 -23.83
N GLN A 264 -0.18 22.27 -24.86
CA GLN A 264 -0.50 21.52 -26.07
C GLN A 264 0.42 20.31 -26.15
N TYR A 265 -0.14 19.12 -26.33
CA TYR A 265 0.63 17.91 -26.56
C TYR A 265 0.45 17.43 -28.00
N ARG A 266 1.54 17.36 -28.75
CA ARG A 266 1.51 16.86 -30.13
C ARG A 266 1.77 15.36 -30.14
N LEU A 267 0.82 14.58 -30.63
CA LEU A 267 0.95 13.12 -30.74
C LEU A 267 2.08 12.78 -31.73
N PRO A 268 3.12 12.02 -31.31
CA PRO A 268 4.28 11.74 -32.17
C PRO A 268 3.95 10.97 -33.46
N THR A 269 2.84 10.22 -33.44
CA THR A 269 2.43 9.32 -34.53
C THR A 269 1.50 10.00 -35.53
N THR A 270 0.52 10.80 -35.07
CA THR A 270 -0.49 11.43 -35.92
C THR A 270 -0.22 12.91 -36.18
N GLY A 271 0.64 13.54 -35.38
CA GLY A 271 0.88 14.99 -35.42
C GLY A 271 -0.28 15.83 -34.89
N GLU A 272 -1.35 15.20 -34.42
CA GLU A 272 -2.55 15.83 -33.85
C GLU A 272 -2.21 16.54 -32.53
N LEU A 273 -2.79 17.72 -32.34
CA LEU A 273 -2.62 18.54 -31.13
C LEU A 273 -3.72 18.22 -30.14
N VAL A 274 -3.33 17.71 -28.97
CA VAL A 274 -4.22 17.43 -27.84
C VAL A 274 -4.10 18.57 -26.83
N PRO A 275 -5.16 19.36 -26.61
CA PRO A 275 -5.15 20.43 -25.61
C PRO A 275 -5.25 19.85 -24.19
N LEU A 276 -4.37 20.31 -23.31
CA LEU A 276 -4.26 19.92 -21.92
C LEU A 276 -4.37 21.14 -21.01
N LEU A 277 -4.91 20.92 -19.82
CA LEU A 277 -5.01 21.91 -18.75
C LEU A 277 -4.15 21.47 -17.56
N GLN A 278 -3.12 22.26 -17.26
CA GLN A 278 -2.25 22.06 -16.11
C GLN A 278 -2.91 22.61 -14.84
N ILE A 279 -2.98 21.77 -13.81
CA ILE A 279 -3.54 22.13 -12.52
C ILE A 279 -2.42 22.20 -11.49
N THR A 280 -2.17 23.41 -10.97
CA THR A 280 -1.26 23.68 -9.86
C THR A 280 -1.73 22.92 -8.60
N PRO A 281 -0.82 22.31 -7.82
CA PRO A 281 -1.19 21.55 -6.65
C PRO A 281 -1.81 22.43 -5.56
N SER A 282 -2.88 21.94 -4.93
CA SER A 282 -3.44 22.54 -3.71
C SER A 282 -3.33 21.60 -2.52
N LYS A 283 -2.97 22.13 -1.35
CA LYS A 283 -2.85 21.37 -0.09
C LYS A 283 -1.90 20.18 -0.24
N THR A 284 -2.42 18.96 -0.17
CA THR A 284 -1.65 17.70 -0.30
C THR A 284 -1.70 17.10 -1.71
N ASP A 285 -2.35 17.77 -2.67
CA ASP A 285 -2.50 17.24 -4.02
C ASP A 285 -1.22 17.41 -4.82
N ALA A 286 -1.05 16.56 -5.84
CA ALA A 286 0.01 16.65 -6.82
C ALA A 286 -0.44 17.46 -8.03
N GLU A 287 0.54 18.10 -8.66
CA GLU A 287 0.40 18.72 -9.97
C GLU A 287 -0.03 17.68 -11.03
N ARG A 288 -0.88 18.10 -11.97
CA ARG A 288 -1.43 17.20 -12.98
C ARG A 288 -1.86 17.91 -14.26
N LEU A 289 -1.94 17.15 -15.34
CA LEU A 289 -2.48 17.57 -16.63
C LEU A 289 -3.82 16.88 -16.89
N LEU A 290 -4.84 17.67 -17.22
CA LEU A 290 -6.18 17.20 -17.58
C LEU A 290 -6.41 17.40 -19.08
N LEU A 291 -7.14 16.48 -19.71
CA LEU A 291 -7.58 16.66 -21.09
C LEU A 291 -8.67 17.74 -21.13
N ILE A 292 -8.55 18.67 -22.08
CA ILE A 292 -9.60 19.66 -22.33
C ILE A 292 -10.65 19.03 -23.24
N THR A 293 -11.81 18.68 -22.69
CA THR A 293 -12.96 18.22 -23.48
C THR A 293 -13.56 19.37 -24.28
N PRO A 294 -14.33 19.10 -25.35
CA PRO A 294 -15.01 20.17 -26.11
C PRO A 294 -15.86 21.10 -25.23
N GLU A 295 -16.62 20.54 -24.28
CA GLU A 295 -17.46 21.32 -23.36
C GLU A 295 -16.62 22.21 -22.43
N LEU A 296 -15.48 21.70 -21.96
CA LEU A 296 -14.56 22.49 -21.14
C LEU A 296 -13.87 23.57 -21.98
N ALA A 297 -13.56 23.29 -23.24
CA ALA A 297 -12.97 24.26 -24.16
C ALA A 297 -13.90 25.45 -24.39
N ASP A 298 -15.20 25.22 -24.60
CA ASP A 298 -16.21 26.27 -24.78
C ASP A 298 -16.29 27.20 -23.58
N VAL A 299 -16.30 26.63 -22.37
CA VAL A 299 -16.36 27.39 -21.11
C VAL A 299 -15.08 28.18 -20.89
N LEU A 300 -13.92 27.56 -21.07
CA LEU A 300 -12.62 28.23 -20.91
C LEU A 300 -12.44 29.34 -21.95
N SER A 301 -12.89 29.13 -23.18
CA SER A 301 -12.90 30.14 -24.24
C SER A 301 -13.81 31.32 -23.89
N ALA A 302 -15.01 31.06 -23.37
CA ALA A 302 -15.92 32.11 -22.91
C ALA A 302 -15.30 32.94 -21.77
N VAL A 303 -14.64 32.29 -20.80
CA VAL A 303 -13.92 32.97 -19.72
C VAL A 303 -12.78 33.82 -20.26
N VAL A 304 -11.93 33.26 -21.13
CA VAL A 304 -10.79 33.98 -21.73
C VAL A 304 -11.29 35.18 -22.55
N ARG A 305 -12.33 35.01 -23.36
CA ARG A 305 -12.93 36.11 -24.14
C ARG A 305 -13.47 37.23 -23.24
N ARG A 306 -14.03 36.88 -22.08
CA ARG A 306 -14.59 37.84 -21.13
C ARG A 306 -13.52 38.71 -20.46
N ILE A 307 -12.34 38.16 -20.21
CA ILE A 307 -11.26 38.85 -19.46
C ILE A 307 -10.22 39.51 -20.38
N ARG A 308 -10.23 39.25 -21.68
CA ARG A 308 -9.29 39.86 -22.62
C ARG A 308 -9.47 41.37 -22.70
N THR A 309 -8.36 42.10 -22.72
CA THR A 309 -8.33 43.54 -22.98
C THR A 309 -8.58 43.82 -24.46
N HIS A 310 -8.81 45.10 -24.79
CA HIS A 310 -8.94 45.54 -26.19
C HIS A 310 -7.73 45.17 -27.05
N ASP A 311 -6.54 45.10 -26.46
CA ASP A 311 -5.29 44.68 -27.12
C ASP A 311 -5.14 43.15 -27.26
N GLY A 312 -6.15 42.39 -26.84
CA GLY A 312 -6.19 40.92 -26.97
C GLY A 312 -5.46 40.15 -25.86
N GLY A 313 -4.76 40.83 -24.96
CA GLY A 313 -4.05 40.23 -23.82
C GLY A 313 -4.95 39.90 -22.63
N VAL A 314 -4.48 39.03 -21.73
CA VAL A 314 -5.14 38.78 -20.43
C VAL A 314 -4.44 39.62 -19.35
N PRO A 315 -5.16 40.45 -18.57
CA PRO A 315 -4.54 41.27 -17.52
C PRO A 315 -3.77 40.44 -16.51
N LEU A 316 -2.56 40.92 -16.16
CA LEU A 316 -1.76 40.37 -15.07
C LEU A 316 -2.24 40.96 -13.74
N ILE A 317 -2.65 40.10 -12.82
CA ILE A 317 -3.17 40.51 -11.52
C ILE A 317 -2.50 39.75 -10.39
N SER A 318 -2.33 40.42 -9.26
CA SER A 318 -1.87 39.78 -8.03
C SER A 318 -3.05 39.14 -7.30
N ALA A 319 -2.87 37.90 -6.83
CA ALA A 319 -3.82 37.22 -5.97
C ALA A 319 -3.30 37.16 -4.53
N TYR A 320 -4.22 37.17 -3.57
CA TYR A 320 -3.89 37.02 -2.16
C TYR A 320 -3.97 35.55 -1.76
N ASP A 321 -2.87 34.98 -1.27
CA ASP A 321 -2.87 33.66 -0.68
C ASP A 321 -3.45 33.72 0.75
N PRO A 322 -4.62 33.13 1.01
CA PRO A 322 -5.25 33.18 2.32
C PRO A 322 -4.56 32.29 3.37
N TYR A 323 -3.74 31.31 2.96
CA TYR A 323 -3.02 30.39 3.84
C TYR A 323 -1.69 31.00 4.29
N GLU A 324 -0.93 31.58 3.35
CA GLU A 324 0.34 32.23 3.66
C GLU A 324 0.19 33.73 4.01
N LYS A 325 -0.99 34.32 3.80
CA LYS A 325 -1.26 35.75 4.07
C LYS A 325 -0.36 36.71 3.29
N ILE A 326 0.05 36.33 2.09
CA ILE A 326 0.92 37.12 1.20
C ILE A 326 0.23 37.38 -0.14
N TRP A 327 0.66 38.44 -0.82
CA TRP A 327 0.27 38.70 -2.20
C TRP A 327 1.24 37.98 -3.14
N LEU A 328 0.69 37.20 -4.07
CA LEU A 328 1.45 36.48 -5.09
C LEU A 328 1.88 37.42 -6.22
N PRO A 329 2.98 37.13 -6.94
CA PRO A 329 3.37 37.88 -8.12
C PRO A 329 2.23 37.99 -9.15
N PRO A 330 2.15 39.09 -9.93
CA PRO A 330 1.12 39.25 -10.95
C PRO A 330 1.14 38.12 -11.99
N MET A 331 -0.01 37.50 -12.23
CA MET A 331 -0.18 36.41 -13.19
C MET A 331 -1.46 36.59 -14.02
N PRO A 332 -1.55 36.03 -15.24
CA PRO A 332 -2.73 36.14 -16.10
C PRO A 332 -3.84 35.17 -15.63
N LEU A 333 -4.39 35.40 -14.44
CA LEU A 333 -5.40 34.53 -13.83
C LEU A 333 -6.70 34.55 -14.66
N LEU A 334 -7.34 33.39 -14.80
CA LEU A 334 -8.61 33.27 -15.52
C LEU A 334 -9.77 33.82 -14.69
N PHE A 335 -9.77 33.59 -13.39
CA PHE A 335 -10.79 34.08 -12.47
C PHE A 335 -10.44 35.46 -11.93
N GLN A 336 -10.81 36.48 -12.71
CA GLN A 336 -10.62 37.89 -12.37
C GLN A 336 -11.82 38.76 -12.74
N ARG A 337 -11.96 39.90 -12.05
CA ARG A 337 -13.03 40.88 -12.31
C ARG A 337 -12.54 42.32 -12.23
N PRO A 338 -13.12 43.23 -13.03
CA PRO A 338 -12.92 44.66 -12.82
C PRO A 338 -13.62 45.12 -11.54
N VAL A 339 -12.92 45.86 -10.69
CA VAL A 339 -13.41 46.51 -9.48
C VAL A 339 -12.85 47.93 -9.45
N SER A 340 -13.71 48.93 -9.58
CA SER A 340 -13.33 50.35 -9.50
C SER A 340 -12.18 50.77 -10.43
N GLY A 341 -12.12 50.23 -11.65
CA GLY A 341 -11.09 50.57 -12.65
C GLY A 341 -9.86 49.65 -12.68
N GLU A 342 -9.73 48.72 -11.74
CA GLU A 342 -8.63 47.73 -11.69
C GLU A 342 -9.15 46.30 -11.80
N HIS A 343 -8.41 45.41 -12.44
CA HIS A 343 -8.70 43.98 -12.39
C HIS A 343 -8.19 43.37 -11.09
N ARG A 344 -9.03 42.57 -10.43
CA ARG A 344 -8.72 41.89 -9.17
C ARG A 344 -9.08 40.41 -9.24
N ALA A 345 -8.30 39.59 -8.55
CA ALA A 345 -8.57 38.17 -8.41
C ALA A 345 -9.89 37.94 -7.68
N PHE A 346 -10.63 36.90 -8.07
CA PHE A 346 -11.75 36.45 -7.25
C PHE A 346 -11.26 35.87 -5.92
N SER A 347 -12.02 36.11 -4.86
CA SER A 347 -11.83 35.40 -3.59
C SER A 347 -12.73 34.16 -3.54
N GLY A 348 -12.32 33.14 -2.80
CA GLY A 348 -13.17 31.96 -2.58
C GLY A 348 -14.52 32.29 -1.91
N ALA A 349 -14.60 33.37 -1.13
CA ALA A 349 -15.85 33.86 -0.56
C ALA A 349 -16.78 34.42 -1.64
N THR A 350 -16.25 35.19 -2.59
CA THR A 350 -17.02 35.73 -3.71
C THR A 350 -17.59 34.64 -4.61
N ILE A 351 -16.78 33.62 -4.95
CA ILE A 351 -17.26 32.49 -5.75
C ILE A 351 -18.37 31.72 -5.02
N ARG A 352 -18.25 31.51 -3.71
CA ARG A 352 -19.30 30.88 -2.90
C ARG A 352 -20.59 31.72 -2.86
N ASP A 353 -20.47 33.04 -2.73
CA ASP A 353 -21.62 33.96 -2.77
C ASP A 353 -22.33 33.91 -4.12
N TYR A 354 -21.59 33.98 -5.23
CA TYR A 354 -22.14 33.92 -6.58
C TYR A 354 -22.84 32.59 -6.85
N LEU A 355 -22.21 31.48 -6.44
CA LEU A 355 -22.81 30.15 -6.53
C LEU A 355 -24.10 30.06 -5.70
N ALA A 356 -24.08 30.55 -4.45
CA ALA A 356 -25.25 30.54 -3.59
C ALA A 356 -26.40 31.37 -4.17
N LYS A 357 -26.13 32.56 -4.71
CA LYS A 357 -27.15 33.42 -5.35
C LYS A 357 -27.73 32.77 -6.61
N ALA A 358 -26.87 32.20 -7.47
CA ALA A 358 -27.30 31.51 -8.69
C ALA A 358 -28.20 30.31 -8.37
N LEU A 359 -27.90 29.58 -7.29
CA LEU A 359 -28.68 28.42 -6.85
C LEU A 359 -29.91 28.76 -6.01
N ALA A 360 -29.89 29.84 -5.23
CA ALA A 360 -31.00 30.24 -4.36
C ALA A 360 -32.26 30.59 -5.18
N ALA A 361 -32.05 31.13 -6.37
CA ALA A 361 -33.12 31.49 -7.28
C ALA A 361 -33.31 30.44 -8.41
N ALA A 362 -32.70 29.26 -8.26
CA ALA A 362 -32.91 28.07 -9.06
C ALA A 362 -33.70 27.04 -8.23
N LEU A 363 -34.94 26.74 -8.64
CA LEU A 363 -35.66 25.55 -8.17
C LEU A 363 -35.58 24.49 -9.27
N PRO A 364 -34.73 23.46 -9.13
CA PRO A 364 -34.76 22.31 -10.04
C PRO A 364 -36.18 21.75 -10.15
N PRO A 365 -36.64 21.40 -11.36
CA PRO A 365 -37.97 20.78 -11.54
C PRO A 365 -38.14 19.59 -10.59
N GLY A 366 -39.23 19.57 -9.81
CA GLY A 366 -39.53 18.48 -8.87
C GLY A 366 -38.99 18.64 -7.43
N ARG A 367 -38.23 19.71 -7.10
CA ARG A 367 -37.85 20.04 -5.71
C ARG A 367 -38.66 21.19 -5.14
N ARG A 368 -39.04 21.06 -3.87
CA ARG A 368 -39.76 22.09 -3.10
C ARG A 368 -38.83 23.11 -2.40
N THR A 369 -37.53 22.84 -2.35
CA THR A 369 -36.54 23.68 -1.65
C THR A 369 -35.30 23.94 -2.52
N PRO A 370 -34.71 25.15 -2.48
CA PRO A 370 -33.47 25.47 -3.18
C PRO A 370 -32.33 24.52 -2.78
N VAL A 371 -31.45 24.21 -3.74
CA VAL A 371 -30.31 23.32 -3.50
C VAL A 371 -29.09 24.14 -3.12
N HIS A 372 -28.56 23.94 -1.92
CA HIS A 372 -27.31 24.56 -1.51
C HIS A 372 -26.13 23.63 -1.87
N LEU A 373 -25.40 23.96 -2.95
CA LEU A 373 -24.15 23.29 -3.32
C LEU A 373 -22.93 24.10 -2.91
N THR A 374 -21.89 23.40 -2.48
CA THR A 374 -20.57 23.95 -2.23
C THR A 374 -19.60 23.53 -3.34
N PRO A 375 -18.51 24.27 -3.58
CA PRO A 375 -17.45 23.82 -4.50
C PRO A 375 -16.91 22.41 -4.20
N HIS A 376 -16.90 21.99 -2.93
CA HIS A 376 -16.48 20.64 -2.53
C HIS A 376 -17.45 19.55 -2.98
N ASP A 377 -18.75 19.87 -3.07
CA ASP A 377 -19.76 18.92 -3.56
C ASP A 377 -19.49 18.56 -5.03
N PHE A 378 -19.07 19.51 -5.89
CA PHE A 378 -18.72 19.22 -7.30
C PHE A 378 -17.56 18.25 -7.45
N ARG A 379 -16.53 18.37 -6.61
CA ARG A 379 -15.42 17.40 -6.60
C ARG A 379 -15.90 16.00 -6.19
N ARG A 380 -16.82 15.91 -5.22
CA ARG A 380 -17.46 14.63 -4.84
C ARG A 380 -18.31 14.06 -5.96
N PHE A 381 -19.06 14.90 -6.67
CA PHE A 381 -19.84 14.50 -7.82
C PHE A 381 -18.95 13.95 -8.93
N PHE A 382 -17.91 14.68 -9.32
CA PHE A 382 -16.95 14.25 -10.32
C PHE A 382 -16.34 12.87 -9.99
N VAL A 383 -15.81 12.70 -8.78
CA VAL A 383 -15.22 11.42 -8.37
C VAL A 383 -16.26 10.30 -8.34
N THR A 384 -17.44 10.56 -7.78
CA THR A 384 -18.49 9.54 -7.66
C THR A 384 -19.01 9.13 -9.03
N ASP A 385 -19.27 10.09 -9.92
CA ASP A 385 -19.76 9.86 -11.28
C ASP A 385 -18.72 9.14 -12.15
N ALA A 386 -17.46 9.58 -12.13
CA ALA A 386 -16.39 8.91 -12.87
C ALA A 386 -16.26 7.43 -12.49
N LEU A 387 -16.34 7.13 -11.19
CA LEU A 387 -16.30 5.75 -10.68
C LEU A 387 -17.54 4.94 -11.06
N LEU A 388 -18.74 5.54 -11.03
CA LEU A 388 -19.98 4.91 -11.49
C LEU A 388 -19.93 4.58 -12.99
N ASN A 389 -19.30 5.45 -13.77
CA ASN A 389 -19.09 5.27 -15.21
C ASN A 389 -17.90 4.36 -15.56
N GLY A 390 -17.36 3.64 -14.57
CA GLY A 390 -16.39 2.56 -14.77
C GLY A 390 -14.92 2.97 -14.74
N LEU A 391 -14.61 4.24 -14.40
CA LEU A 391 -13.23 4.67 -14.22
C LEU A 391 -12.61 3.95 -13.01
N PRO A 392 -11.44 3.31 -13.15
CA PRO A 392 -10.72 2.73 -12.02
C PRO A 392 -10.36 3.76 -10.93
N PRO A 393 -10.45 3.42 -9.63
CA PRO A 393 -10.16 4.36 -8.54
C PRO A 393 -8.76 4.97 -8.54
N HIS A 394 -7.74 4.25 -9.01
CA HIS A 394 -6.38 4.77 -9.11
C HIS A 394 -6.24 5.80 -10.27
N LEU A 395 -7.07 5.73 -11.31
CA LEU A 395 -7.10 6.76 -12.35
C LEU A 395 -7.85 8.00 -11.86
N ALA A 396 -8.98 7.82 -11.17
CA ALA A 396 -9.69 8.92 -10.50
C ALA A 396 -8.78 9.64 -9.49
N GLN A 397 -7.92 8.89 -8.79
CA GLN A 397 -6.89 9.43 -7.90
C GLN A 397 -5.91 10.35 -8.64
N ILE A 398 -5.36 9.89 -9.78
CA ILE A 398 -4.42 10.68 -10.60
C ILE A 398 -5.10 11.94 -11.13
N ILE A 399 -6.33 11.82 -11.65
CA ILE A 399 -7.10 12.96 -12.17
C ILE A 399 -7.41 13.99 -11.08
N CYS A 400 -7.61 13.56 -9.83
CA CYS A 400 -7.80 14.47 -8.70
C CYS A 400 -6.49 14.94 -8.06
N GLY A 401 -5.33 14.45 -8.49
CA GLY A 401 -4.04 14.76 -7.87
C GLY A 401 -3.85 14.19 -6.47
N HIS A 402 -4.65 13.20 -6.05
CA HIS A 402 -4.51 12.65 -4.70
C HIS A 402 -3.25 11.76 -4.59
N ARG A 403 -2.38 12.03 -3.62
CA ARG A 403 -1.20 11.17 -3.35
C ARG A 403 -1.57 9.80 -2.78
N ASP A 404 -2.65 9.74 -2.01
CA ASP A 404 -3.17 8.50 -1.41
C ASP A 404 -4.54 8.17 -2.00
N ILE A 405 -4.73 6.91 -2.41
CA ILE A 405 -6.01 6.38 -2.88
C ILE A 405 -7.11 6.49 -1.82
N ASN A 406 -6.77 6.42 -0.53
CA ASN A 406 -7.73 6.57 0.57
C ASN A 406 -8.40 7.94 0.56
N THR A 407 -7.67 8.97 0.12
CA THR A 407 -8.25 10.31 -0.09
C THR A 407 -9.34 10.22 -1.14
N THR A 408 -9.07 9.65 -2.32
CA THR A 408 -10.07 9.44 -3.39
C THR A 408 -11.26 8.60 -2.93
N MET A 409 -11.00 7.52 -2.20
CA MET A 409 -12.04 6.66 -1.64
C MET A 409 -12.89 7.40 -0.58
N GLY A 410 -12.33 8.44 0.05
CA GLY A 410 -13.04 9.38 0.92
C GLY A 410 -14.09 10.25 0.22
N TYR A 411 -13.93 10.50 -1.09
CA TYR A 411 -14.86 11.29 -1.92
C TYR A 411 -15.96 10.45 -2.57
N LYS A 412 -15.75 9.14 -2.72
CA LYS A 412 -16.70 8.20 -3.33
C LYS A 412 -17.90 7.94 -2.42
N ALA A 413 -19.11 8.03 -2.98
CA ALA A 413 -20.36 7.65 -2.31
C ALA A 413 -20.97 6.31 -2.81
N VAL A 414 -20.35 5.62 -3.77
CA VAL A 414 -20.83 4.35 -4.35
C VAL A 414 -20.52 3.15 -3.43
N TYR A 415 -21.43 2.16 -3.36
CA TYR A 415 -21.13 0.92 -2.65
C TYR A 415 -19.96 0.17 -3.32
N PRO A 416 -19.08 -0.52 -2.57
CA PRO A 416 -17.98 -1.29 -3.16
C PRO A 416 -18.46 -2.29 -4.23
N HIS A 417 -19.66 -2.84 -4.06
CA HIS A 417 -20.29 -3.78 -4.98
C HIS A 417 -20.63 -3.16 -6.34
N GLU A 418 -21.34 -2.03 -6.35
CA GLU A 418 -21.76 -1.32 -7.57
C GLU A 418 -20.55 -0.87 -8.41
N ALA A 419 -19.44 -0.48 -7.79
CA ALA A 419 -18.22 -0.14 -8.53
C ALA A 419 -17.53 -1.37 -9.16
N ILE A 420 -17.62 -2.54 -8.52
CA ILE A 420 -17.12 -3.80 -9.09
C ILE A 420 -18.01 -4.24 -10.26
N GLU A 421 -19.33 -4.11 -10.12
CA GLU A 421 -20.30 -4.43 -11.17
C GLU A 421 -20.21 -3.47 -12.35
N ALA A 422 -20.06 -2.16 -12.11
CA ALA A 422 -19.85 -1.16 -13.15
C ALA A 422 -18.56 -1.43 -13.94
N HIS A 423 -17.47 -1.79 -13.26
CA HIS A 423 -16.23 -2.18 -13.92
C HIS A 423 -16.38 -3.47 -14.74
N ARG A 424 -17.06 -4.50 -14.19
CA ARG A 424 -17.35 -5.73 -14.93
C ARG A 424 -18.24 -5.47 -16.14
N ALA A 425 -19.25 -4.62 -16.03
CA ALA A 425 -20.14 -4.22 -17.11
C ALA A 425 -19.42 -3.37 -18.17
N PHE A 426 -18.45 -2.52 -17.79
CA PHE A 426 -17.57 -1.82 -18.71
C PHE A 426 -16.72 -2.79 -19.53
N ILE A 427 -16.07 -3.77 -18.87
CA ILE A 427 -15.29 -4.81 -19.55
C ILE A 427 -16.18 -5.66 -20.48
N ALA A 428 -17.37 -6.03 -20.03
CA ALA A 428 -18.34 -6.78 -20.82
C ALA A 428 -18.82 -6.01 -22.05
N ARG A 429 -19.17 -4.72 -21.91
CA ARG A 429 -19.51 -3.83 -23.04
C ARG A 429 -18.35 -3.71 -24.03
N ARG A 430 -17.13 -3.52 -23.53
CA ARG A 430 -15.95 -3.41 -24.41
C ARG A 430 -15.68 -4.69 -25.20
N ARG A 431 -15.97 -5.86 -24.61
CA ARG A 431 -15.92 -7.15 -25.30
C ARG A 431 -17.04 -7.30 -26.33
N ALA A 432 -18.22 -6.76 -26.07
CA ALA A 432 -19.38 -6.82 -26.96
C ALA A 432 -19.30 -5.86 -28.17
N THR A 433 -18.64 -4.71 -28.03
CA THR A 433 -18.49 -3.70 -29.10
C THR A 433 -17.30 -3.96 -30.04
N ARG A 434 -16.48 -4.97 -29.74
CA ARG A 434 -15.37 -5.41 -30.60
C ARG A 434 -15.94 -6.38 -31.63
N PRO A 435 -15.64 -6.23 -32.94
CA PRO A 435 -16.06 -7.20 -33.95
C PRO A 435 -15.64 -8.60 -33.52
N SER A 436 -16.54 -9.59 -33.58
CA SER A 436 -16.22 -10.98 -33.22
C SER A 436 -15.06 -11.56 -34.05
N GLU A 437 -14.78 -10.95 -35.19
CA GLU A 437 -13.67 -11.22 -36.09
C GLU A 437 -12.30 -10.84 -35.49
N GLU A 438 -12.22 -9.88 -34.57
CA GLU A 438 -10.97 -9.59 -33.81
C GLU A 438 -10.66 -10.65 -32.74
N TYR A 439 -11.65 -11.48 -32.41
CA TYR A 439 -11.51 -12.64 -31.53
C TYR A 439 -11.53 -13.95 -32.29
N ARG A 440 -11.32 -13.93 -33.62
CA ARG A 440 -11.13 -15.17 -34.37
C ARG A 440 -9.79 -15.79 -34.02
N THR A 441 -9.76 -17.10 -33.90
CA THR A 441 -8.51 -17.85 -33.86
C THR A 441 -7.75 -17.52 -35.14
N PRO A 442 -6.47 -17.07 -35.06
CA PRO A 442 -5.66 -16.84 -36.26
C PRO A 442 -5.71 -18.11 -37.12
N THR A 443 -5.85 -17.96 -38.45
CA THR A 443 -5.77 -19.14 -39.31
C THR A 443 -4.35 -19.69 -39.24
N ASP A 444 -4.18 -21.01 -39.46
CA ASP A 444 -2.83 -21.60 -39.46
C ASP A 444 -1.92 -20.89 -40.44
N THR A 445 -2.45 -20.40 -41.57
CA THR A 445 -1.72 -19.58 -42.56
C THR A 445 -1.28 -18.22 -42.02
N GLU A 446 -2.13 -17.51 -41.26
CA GLU A 446 -1.77 -16.23 -40.64
C GLU A 446 -0.86 -16.41 -39.44
N TRP A 447 -1.01 -17.52 -38.73
CA TRP A 447 -0.13 -17.92 -37.66
C TRP A 447 1.25 -18.30 -38.21
N ASP A 448 1.30 -19.00 -39.34
CA ASP A 448 2.53 -19.32 -40.07
C ASP A 448 3.13 -18.08 -40.74
N GLU A 449 2.34 -17.11 -41.22
CA GLU A 449 2.85 -15.81 -41.68
C GLU A 449 3.39 -14.98 -40.51
N PHE A 450 2.74 -15.02 -39.35
CA PHE A 450 3.20 -14.35 -38.14
C PHE A 450 4.50 -14.99 -37.61
N LEU A 451 4.58 -16.32 -37.55
CA LEU A 451 5.80 -17.05 -37.17
C LEU A 451 6.90 -16.88 -38.23
N GLY A 452 6.53 -16.94 -39.50
CA GLY A 452 7.39 -16.74 -40.67
C GLY A 452 7.96 -15.33 -40.76
N HIS A 453 7.22 -14.31 -40.32
CA HIS A 453 7.72 -12.93 -40.19
C HIS A 453 8.95 -12.83 -39.30
N PHE A 454 9.01 -13.62 -38.22
CA PHE A 454 10.19 -13.70 -37.35
C PHE A 454 11.31 -14.55 -37.95
N GLU A 455 11.01 -15.48 -38.85
CA GLU A 455 12.02 -16.26 -39.59
C GLU A 455 12.66 -15.48 -40.75
N HIS A 456 11.86 -14.74 -41.52
CA HIS A 456 12.31 -13.95 -42.68
C HIS A 456 13.09 -12.67 -42.28
N ARG A 457 13.04 -12.25 -41.01
CA ARG A 457 13.87 -11.17 -40.44
C ARG A 457 15.08 -11.67 -39.64
N LYS A 458 15.54 -12.90 -39.90
CA LYS A 458 16.89 -13.36 -39.48
C LYS A 458 17.93 -12.60 -40.31
N VAL A 459 18.46 -11.52 -39.75
CA VAL A 459 19.65 -10.85 -40.29
C VAL A 459 20.89 -11.65 -39.92
N SER A 460 21.98 -11.49 -40.67
CA SER A 460 23.22 -12.29 -40.54
C SER A 460 23.86 -12.29 -39.14
N LEU A 461 23.40 -11.44 -38.21
CA LEU A 461 23.92 -11.25 -36.86
C LEU A 461 22.94 -11.63 -35.73
N GLY A 462 21.68 -11.93 -36.03
CA GLY A 462 20.64 -12.22 -35.03
C GLY A 462 19.22 -11.95 -35.54
N THR A 463 18.27 -11.78 -34.63
CA THR A 463 16.85 -11.51 -34.95
C THR A 463 16.48 -10.06 -34.64
N CYS A 464 15.77 -9.42 -35.56
CA CYS A 464 15.26 -8.06 -35.36
C CYS A 464 13.97 -8.11 -34.51
N GLY A 465 13.98 -7.54 -33.30
CA GLY A 465 12.86 -7.58 -32.35
C GLY A 465 11.81 -6.49 -32.56
N ARG A 466 11.71 -5.92 -33.77
CA ARG A 466 10.77 -4.83 -34.07
C ARG A 466 9.37 -5.39 -34.31
N ALA A 467 8.34 -4.63 -33.92
CA ALA A 467 6.94 -5.03 -34.04
C ALA A 467 6.53 -5.33 -35.50
N TYR A 468 5.53 -6.21 -35.65
CA TYR A 468 4.92 -6.57 -36.93
C TYR A 468 4.47 -5.30 -37.70
N GLN A 469 4.75 -5.25 -39.01
CA GLN A 469 4.54 -4.11 -39.93
C GLN A 469 5.30 -2.78 -39.66
N ALA A 470 6.26 -2.71 -38.73
CA ALA A 470 7.09 -1.49 -38.59
C ALA A 470 8.23 -1.41 -39.64
N PRO A 471 8.32 -0.34 -40.47
CA PRO A 471 9.37 -0.20 -41.50
C PRO A 471 10.73 0.19 -40.91
N CYS A 472 11.85 -0.32 -41.47
CA CYS A 472 13.22 -0.02 -41.03
C CYS A 472 13.98 0.84 -42.03
N ILE A 473 14.52 1.97 -41.56
CA ILE A 473 15.28 2.97 -42.34
C ILE A 473 16.75 2.57 -42.58
N HIS A 474 17.22 1.47 -42.00
CA HIS A 474 18.62 1.06 -42.04
C HIS A 474 18.79 -0.27 -42.78
N GLU A 475 18.92 -0.23 -44.10
CA GLU A 475 19.11 -1.47 -44.88
C GLU A 475 20.45 -2.15 -44.61
N HIS A 476 21.49 -1.43 -44.14
CA HIS A 476 22.84 -2.01 -43.97
C HIS A 476 23.55 -1.72 -42.63
N ALA A 477 22.88 -1.11 -41.64
CA ALA A 477 23.50 -0.76 -40.34
C ALA A 477 22.78 -1.38 -39.13
N CYS A 478 22.79 -2.71 -39.02
CA CYS A 478 22.08 -3.41 -37.93
C CYS A 478 22.87 -3.55 -36.61
N ILE A 479 24.21 -3.44 -36.61
CA ILE A 479 25.06 -3.81 -35.45
C ILE A 479 24.81 -2.96 -34.18
N ARG A 480 24.40 -1.70 -34.33
CA ARG A 480 24.15 -0.77 -33.21
C ARG A 480 22.66 -0.51 -32.93
N CYS A 481 21.77 -1.23 -33.60
CA CYS A 481 20.33 -1.06 -33.43
C CYS A 481 19.90 -1.65 -32.07
N PRO A 482 19.26 -0.87 -31.18
CA PRO A 482 18.89 -1.34 -29.83
C PRO A 482 17.80 -2.42 -29.84
N VAL A 483 17.16 -2.63 -30.99
CA VAL A 483 16.11 -3.62 -31.20
C VAL A 483 16.65 -4.91 -31.86
N LEU A 484 17.93 -4.94 -32.24
CA LEU A 484 18.58 -6.16 -32.71
C LEU A 484 18.87 -7.08 -31.51
N ARG A 485 18.39 -8.32 -31.58
CA ARG A 485 18.73 -9.39 -30.63
C ARG A 485 19.79 -10.28 -31.27
N PRO A 486 21.08 -10.07 -30.95
CA PRO A 486 22.15 -10.85 -31.54
C PRO A 486 22.03 -12.32 -31.13
N ASP A 487 22.31 -13.23 -32.07
CA ASP A 487 22.32 -14.66 -31.80
C ASP A 487 23.33 -14.94 -30.64
N PRO A 488 22.91 -15.61 -29.55
CA PRO A 488 23.76 -15.91 -28.40
C PRO A 488 25.09 -16.57 -28.78
N ARG A 489 25.10 -17.37 -29.85
CA ARG A 489 26.31 -18.05 -30.35
C ARG A 489 27.31 -17.10 -31.02
N ARG A 490 26.87 -15.89 -31.40
CA ARG A 490 27.67 -14.84 -32.07
C ARG A 490 27.91 -13.61 -31.18
N ALA A 491 27.31 -13.56 -29.98
CA ALA A 491 27.40 -12.45 -29.04
C ALA A 491 28.85 -12.13 -28.59
N THR A 492 29.70 -13.15 -28.41
CA THR A 492 31.12 -13.00 -28.10
C THR A 492 31.94 -12.43 -29.27
N ALA A 493 31.58 -12.74 -30.51
CA ALA A 493 32.21 -12.21 -31.71
C ALA A 493 31.80 -10.74 -32.00
N LEU A 494 30.55 -10.36 -31.70
CA LEU A 494 30.03 -8.99 -31.82
C LEU A 494 30.65 -8.03 -30.79
N ARG A 495 30.91 -8.49 -29.56
CA ARG A 495 31.65 -7.72 -28.55
C ARG A 495 33.10 -7.46 -28.96
N ARG A 496 33.76 -8.40 -29.64
CA ARG A 496 35.12 -8.21 -30.19
C ARG A 496 35.14 -7.31 -31.43
N ARG A 497 34.12 -7.38 -32.31
CA ARG A 497 34.00 -6.54 -33.53
C ARG A 497 33.55 -5.11 -33.30
N ALA A 498 32.84 -4.82 -32.20
CA ALA A 498 32.56 -3.44 -31.80
C ALA A 498 33.83 -2.65 -31.45
N LEU A 499 34.97 -3.34 -31.25
CA LEU A 499 36.24 -2.79 -30.79
C LEU A 499 37.44 -3.09 -31.72
N ALA A 500 37.30 -3.76 -32.88
CA ALA A 500 38.44 -4.05 -33.77
C ALA A 500 38.09 -4.33 -35.26
N PRO A 501 39.00 -4.10 -36.23
CA PRO A 501 38.76 -4.29 -37.68
C PRO A 501 38.76 -5.77 -38.15
N ARG A 502 38.15 -6.04 -39.33
CA ARG A 502 37.82 -7.36 -39.98
C ARG A 502 39.06 -8.17 -40.45
N PRO A 503 39.04 -9.54 -40.63
CA PRO A 503 38.67 -10.22 -41.92
C PRO A 503 38.15 -11.73 -41.78
N PRO A 504 38.35 -12.76 -42.68
CA PRO A 504 37.26 -13.56 -43.31
C PRO A 504 37.27 -15.13 -43.23
N GLY A 505 36.11 -15.78 -43.51
CA GLY A 505 35.90 -17.18 -44.00
C GLY A 505 35.84 -18.32 -42.94
N LEU A 506 35.22 -19.51 -43.09
CA LEU A 506 34.40 -20.21 -44.11
C LEU A 506 33.97 -21.62 -43.54
N ARG A 507 32.83 -22.19 -44.01
CA ARG A 507 32.42 -23.64 -44.10
C ARG A 507 32.17 -24.44 -42.78
N GLY A 508 31.21 -25.38 -42.64
CA GLY A 508 30.17 -25.96 -43.50
C GLY A 508 29.50 -27.20 -42.83
N SER A 509 28.29 -27.58 -43.30
CA SER A 509 27.56 -28.89 -43.28
C SER A 509 27.25 -29.60 -41.93
N GLY A 510 26.10 -30.24 -41.66
CA GLY A 510 24.90 -30.60 -42.42
C GLY A 510 24.20 -31.85 -41.80
N GLY A 511 22.86 -31.99 -41.94
CA GLY A 511 22.08 -33.27 -41.89
C GLY A 511 21.55 -33.77 -40.52
N ARG A 512 20.24 -33.65 -40.21
CA ARG A 512 19.12 -34.66 -40.32
C ARG A 512 19.22 -35.85 -39.31
N ARG A 513 18.32 -36.02 -38.32
CA ARG A 513 16.93 -36.58 -38.33
C ARG A 513 16.87 -37.94 -39.07
N GLU A 514 16.36 -39.06 -38.55
CA GLU A 514 15.10 -39.38 -37.86
C GLU A 514 15.24 -40.79 -37.22
N ALA A 515 14.74 -41.05 -36.01
CA ALA A 515 13.40 -41.60 -35.70
C ALA A 515 13.02 -42.91 -36.43
N ARG A 516 12.71 -43.98 -35.68
CA ARG A 516 11.33 -44.49 -35.53
C ARG A 516 11.24 -45.69 -34.59
N ALA A 517 10.03 -45.78 -34.03
CA ALA A 517 9.52 -46.75 -33.10
C ALA A 517 9.30 -48.15 -33.70
N GLY A 518 9.14 -49.13 -32.82
CA GLY A 518 8.62 -50.46 -33.11
C GLY A 518 8.38 -51.25 -31.81
N PRO A 519 7.16 -51.75 -31.52
CA PRO A 519 6.81 -52.34 -30.23
C PRO A 519 6.61 -53.88 -30.27
N ARG A 520 6.51 -54.45 -29.06
CA ARG A 520 5.70 -55.62 -28.60
C ARG A 520 6.44 -56.84 -28.02
N ALA A 521 5.87 -57.22 -26.86
CA ALA A 521 5.45 -58.56 -26.42
C ALA A 521 6.42 -59.50 -25.66
N ARG A 522 5.89 -59.99 -24.50
CA ARG A 522 5.91 -61.35 -23.91
C ARG A 522 7.29 -62.02 -23.74
N THR A 523 7.68 -62.71 -22.67
CA THR A 523 7.03 -63.65 -21.71
C THR A 523 8.18 -64.16 -20.81
N GLY A 524 7.94 -64.61 -19.58
CA GLY A 524 8.96 -65.41 -18.88
C GLY A 524 8.75 -65.60 -17.38
N ARG A 525 8.59 -66.85 -16.98
CA ARG A 525 8.21 -67.39 -15.66
C ARG A 525 9.44 -68.01 -14.97
N ARG A 526 9.56 -67.94 -13.62
CA ARG A 526 10.18 -68.91 -12.66
C ARG A 526 10.48 -68.22 -11.31
N THR A 527 9.75 -68.45 -10.22
CA THR A 527 9.85 -69.52 -9.18
C THR A 527 11.19 -69.61 -8.42
N ALA A 528 11.22 -69.24 -7.13
CA ALA A 528 11.83 -70.00 -6.01
C ALA A 528 11.50 -69.36 -4.63
N ARG A 529 11.53 -70.18 -3.58
CA ARG A 529 10.91 -70.07 -2.23
C ARG A 529 11.73 -69.29 -1.17
N PRO A 530 11.14 -69.02 0.02
CA PRO A 530 11.67 -68.12 1.05
C PRO A 530 12.55 -68.83 2.09
N THR A 531 13.52 -68.11 2.68
CA THR A 531 14.25 -68.55 3.87
C THR A 531 13.83 -67.74 5.08
N ALA A 532 13.22 -68.43 6.03
CA ALA A 532 12.81 -67.92 7.33
C ALA A 532 14.05 -67.62 8.20
N ARG A 533 14.17 -66.38 8.68
CA ARG A 533 15.12 -66.00 9.74
C ARG A 533 14.35 -65.75 11.04
N ARG A 534 14.61 -66.61 12.02
CA ARG A 534 14.17 -66.59 13.43
C ARG A 534 13.92 -65.17 13.99
N ARG A 535 12.66 -64.83 14.27
CA ARG A 535 12.30 -63.77 15.23
C ARG A 535 12.28 -64.36 16.63
N ARG A 536 13.19 -63.90 17.50
CA ARG A 536 13.09 -64.09 18.96
C ARG A 536 11.79 -63.44 19.45
N ARG A 537 10.96 -64.20 20.16
CA ARG A 537 9.82 -63.68 20.94
C ARG A 537 10.36 -62.76 22.05
N ARG A 538 9.96 -61.48 22.03
CA ARG A 538 10.02 -60.56 23.18
C ARG A 538 8.57 -60.26 23.61
N HIS A 539 8.35 -60.05 24.90
CA HIS A 539 7.04 -59.87 25.50
C HIS A 539 6.37 -58.55 25.01
N PRO A 540 5.06 -58.54 24.69
CA PRO A 540 4.39 -57.39 24.06
C PRO A 540 4.21 -56.16 24.99
N VAL A 541 4.30 -56.32 26.31
CA VAL A 541 4.10 -55.24 27.29
C VAL A 541 5.37 -54.36 27.45
N SER A 542 6.57 -54.93 27.27
CA SER A 542 7.81 -54.14 27.33
C SER A 542 8.03 -53.27 26.09
N ASP A 543 7.56 -53.74 24.93
CA ASP A 543 7.75 -53.04 23.64
C ASP A 543 6.78 -51.86 23.49
N THR A 544 5.55 -51.99 24.00
CA THR A 544 4.55 -50.90 24.03
C THR A 544 4.94 -49.80 25.02
N LEU A 545 5.37 -50.16 26.23
CA LEU A 545 5.88 -49.20 27.21
C LEU A 545 7.11 -48.45 26.70
N ALA A 546 8.07 -49.16 26.08
CA ALA A 546 9.25 -48.54 25.49
C ALA A 546 8.90 -47.56 24.36
N LEU A 547 7.91 -47.88 23.53
CA LEU A 547 7.43 -46.98 22.48
C LEU A 547 6.78 -45.72 23.08
N VAL A 548 5.92 -45.87 24.08
CA VAL A 548 5.25 -44.73 24.76
C VAL A 548 6.28 -43.81 25.40
N LEU A 549 7.28 -44.36 26.09
CA LEU A 549 8.35 -43.57 26.71
C LEU A 549 9.18 -42.81 25.67
N ARG A 550 9.46 -43.40 24.50
CA ARG A 550 10.16 -42.72 23.40
C ARG A 550 9.33 -41.58 22.82
N LEU A 551 8.03 -41.81 22.57
CA LEU A 551 7.13 -40.78 22.06
C LEU A 551 6.97 -39.62 23.07
N LEU A 552 6.86 -39.93 24.37
CA LEU A 552 6.82 -38.93 25.42
C LEU A 552 8.11 -38.11 25.48
N ALA A 553 9.27 -38.77 25.37
CA ALA A 553 10.56 -38.08 25.32
C ALA A 553 10.64 -37.14 24.11
N ILE A 554 10.22 -37.59 22.93
CA ILE A 554 10.18 -36.74 21.72
C ILE A 554 9.25 -35.55 21.91
N PHE A 555 8.07 -35.76 22.51
CA PHE A 555 7.14 -34.68 22.80
C PHE A 555 7.72 -33.64 23.77
N VAL A 556 8.41 -34.08 24.83
CA VAL A 556 9.10 -33.19 25.76
C VAL A 556 10.22 -32.42 25.05
N VAL A 557 11.04 -33.09 24.25
CA VAL A 557 12.10 -32.42 23.46
C VAL A 557 11.50 -31.42 22.47
N PHE A 558 10.36 -31.75 21.85
CA PHE A 558 9.66 -30.87 20.92
C PHE A 558 9.14 -29.59 21.59
N LEU A 559 8.71 -29.67 22.84
CA LEU A 559 8.28 -28.50 23.59
C LEU A 559 9.44 -27.68 24.14
N VAL A 560 10.53 -28.33 24.56
CA VAL A 560 11.64 -27.65 25.27
C VAL A 560 12.71 -27.13 24.32
N PHE A 561 13.14 -27.93 23.34
CA PHE A 561 14.31 -27.60 22.52
C PHE A 561 14.10 -26.35 21.63
N PRO A 562 12.95 -26.16 20.97
CA PRO A 562 12.66 -24.91 20.26
C PRO A 562 12.71 -23.66 21.16
N LEU A 563 12.28 -23.77 22.42
CA LEU A 563 12.38 -22.68 23.39
C LEU A 563 13.84 -22.39 23.75
N VAL A 564 14.68 -23.41 23.93
CA VAL A 564 16.12 -23.21 24.16
C VAL A 564 16.77 -22.49 22.98
N ILE A 565 16.40 -22.86 21.75
CA ILE A 565 16.87 -22.16 20.54
C ILE A 565 16.37 -20.72 20.48
N GLY A 566 15.10 -20.45 20.80
CA GLY A 566 14.59 -19.08 20.87
C GLY A 566 15.29 -18.22 21.93
N GLN A 567 15.61 -18.79 23.09
CA GLN A 567 16.38 -18.09 24.12
C GLN A 567 17.79 -17.78 23.62
N THR A 568 18.39 -18.73 22.90
CA THR A 568 19.70 -18.56 22.25
C THR A 568 19.65 -17.47 21.19
N GLU A 569 18.59 -17.40 20.39
CA GLU A 569 18.38 -16.35 19.37
C GLU A 569 18.39 -14.95 20.00
N HIS A 570 17.65 -14.73 21.09
CA HIS A 570 17.67 -13.45 21.81
C HIS A 570 19.09 -13.05 22.27
N LYS A 571 19.92 -14.02 22.66
CA LYS A 571 21.29 -13.78 23.15
C LYS A 571 22.27 -13.52 22.03
N VAL A 572 22.25 -14.36 20.99
CA VAL A 572 23.14 -14.27 19.82
C VAL A 572 22.87 -12.98 19.06
N MET A 573 21.60 -12.68 18.78
CA MET A 573 21.20 -11.45 18.08
C MET A 573 21.65 -10.20 18.85
N ALA A 574 21.49 -10.19 20.17
CA ALA A 574 21.91 -9.06 20.98
C ALA A 574 23.45 -8.87 20.93
N HIS A 575 24.24 -9.95 21.07
CA HIS A 575 25.70 -9.88 21.00
C HIS A 575 26.19 -9.37 19.63
N MET A 576 25.62 -9.87 18.55
CA MET A 576 25.95 -9.41 17.20
C MET A 576 25.61 -7.93 16.97
N GLN A 577 24.64 -7.39 17.72
CA GLN A 577 24.22 -5.99 17.70
C GLN A 577 24.99 -5.10 18.69
N GLY A 578 25.96 -5.65 19.44
CA GLY A 578 26.69 -4.89 20.46
C GLY A 578 25.88 -4.54 21.71
N ARG A 579 24.79 -5.29 22.01
CA ARG A 579 23.95 -5.10 23.20
C ARG A 579 23.76 -6.39 23.99
N LEU A 580 23.31 -6.27 25.24
CA LEU A 580 23.01 -7.43 26.08
C LEU A 580 21.58 -7.95 25.80
N GLY A 581 21.45 -9.26 25.65
CA GLY A 581 20.13 -9.94 25.59
C GLY A 581 19.46 -10.02 26.98
N PRO A 582 18.26 -10.62 27.12
CA PRO A 582 17.49 -10.62 28.37
C PRO A 582 18.30 -11.11 29.60
N MET A 583 18.42 -10.30 30.66
CA MET A 583 19.27 -10.65 31.83
C MET A 583 18.51 -10.90 33.14
N TYR A 584 17.21 -10.63 33.22
CA TYR A 584 16.51 -10.53 34.51
C TYR A 584 15.62 -11.75 34.84
N ALA A 585 14.78 -12.21 33.90
CA ALA A 585 13.80 -13.27 34.17
C ALA A 585 14.48 -14.62 34.49
N GLY A 586 14.33 -15.12 35.73
CA GLY A 586 15.03 -16.32 36.21
C GLY A 586 16.43 -16.04 36.77
N GLY A 587 16.83 -14.77 36.92
CA GLY A 587 18.15 -14.39 37.41
C GLY A 587 19.23 -14.58 36.34
N PHE A 588 20.24 -15.42 36.63
CA PHE A 588 21.43 -15.63 35.80
C PHE A 588 21.13 -15.70 34.30
N HIS A 589 21.58 -14.69 33.54
CA HIS A 589 21.40 -14.54 32.09
C HIS A 589 19.95 -14.70 31.56
N GLY A 590 18.93 -14.46 32.39
CA GLY A 590 17.54 -14.39 31.94
C GLY A 590 16.95 -15.70 31.41
N TRP A 591 17.42 -16.87 31.86
CA TRP A 591 17.05 -18.18 31.30
C TRP A 591 15.54 -18.47 31.32
N ALA A 592 14.78 -17.87 32.23
CA ALA A 592 13.34 -18.08 32.35
C ALA A 592 12.50 -17.12 31.50
N GLN A 593 13.12 -16.30 30.63
CA GLN A 593 12.42 -15.29 29.82
C GLN A 593 11.31 -15.91 28.94
N LEU A 594 11.62 -16.95 28.16
CA LEU A 594 10.61 -17.58 27.31
C LEU A 594 9.55 -18.37 28.09
N VAL A 595 9.87 -18.82 29.31
CA VAL A 595 8.86 -19.40 30.21
C VAL A 595 7.88 -18.32 30.64
N ALA A 596 8.36 -17.14 31.02
CA ALA A 596 7.53 -15.99 31.36
C ALA A 596 6.67 -15.53 30.16
N ASP A 597 7.23 -15.53 28.95
CA ASP A 597 6.47 -15.22 27.73
C ASP A 597 5.37 -16.27 27.47
N GLY A 598 5.65 -17.56 27.71
CA GLY A 598 4.63 -18.62 27.64
C GLY A 598 3.48 -18.41 28.62
N VAL A 599 3.78 -18.10 29.89
CA VAL A 599 2.77 -17.78 30.91
C VAL A 599 1.95 -16.56 30.50
N LYS A 600 2.62 -15.51 30.00
CA LYS A 600 1.97 -14.31 29.46
C LYS A 600 1.02 -14.64 28.31
N PHE A 601 1.41 -15.47 27.35
CA PHE A 601 0.54 -15.86 26.23
C PHE A 601 -0.68 -16.66 26.69
N ALA A 602 -0.53 -17.50 27.72
CA ALA A 602 -1.64 -18.25 28.31
C ALA A 602 -2.64 -17.34 29.06
N GLN A 603 -2.16 -16.27 29.71
CA GLN A 603 -3.02 -15.29 30.38
C GLN A 603 -3.66 -14.27 29.44
N LYS A 604 -3.06 -14.07 28.26
CA LYS A 604 -3.51 -13.07 27.29
C LYS A 604 -4.81 -13.53 26.63
N GLU A 605 -5.76 -12.60 26.53
CA GLU A 605 -7.07 -12.84 25.91
C GLU A 605 -6.92 -13.41 24.49
N ASP A 606 -7.63 -14.51 24.25
CA ASP A 606 -7.66 -15.22 22.98
C ASP A 606 -8.91 -14.80 22.18
N VAL A 607 -8.71 -13.85 21.28
CA VAL A 607 -9.77 -13.21 20.48
C VAL A 607 -9.90 -13.90 19.13
N VAL A 608 -11.14 -14.21 18.73
CA VAL A 608 -11.49 -14.61 17.36
C VAL A 608 -12.28 -13.48 16.70
N PRO A 609 -11.83 -12.92 15.57
CA PRO A 609 -12.57 -11.87 14.87
C PRO A 609 -13.99 -12.33 14.48
N THR A 610 -14.99 -11.45 14.57
CA THR A 610 -16.39 -11.79 14.28
C THR A 610 -16.63 -12.20 12.83
N GLY A 611 -15.82 -11.71 11.90
CA GLY A 611 -15.89 -12.06 10.47
C GLY A 611 -15.12 -13.33 10.09
N ALA A 612 -14.32 -13.89 11.00
CA ALA A 612 -13.45 -15.02 10.73
C ALA A 612 -14.22 -16.35 10.72
N ASP A 613 -13.76 -17.32 9.92
CA ASP A 613 -14.22 -18.71 10.05
C ASP A 613 -13.64 -19.30 11.34
N ARG A 614 -14.47 -19.36 12.38
CA ARG A 614 -14.06 -19.76 13.72
C ARG A 614 -13.39 -21.14 13.76
N ARG A 615 -13.83 -22.11 12.96
CA ARG A 615 -13.28 -23.47 13.03
C ARG A 615 -11.90 -23.52 12.37
N ILE A 616 -11.79 -22.98 11.16
CA ILE A 616 -10.53 -22.98 10.41
C ILE A 616 -9.50 -22.11 11.13
N PHE A 617 -9.90 -20.95 11.66
CA PHE A 617 -9.05 -20.05 12.43
C PHE A 617 -8.48 -20.73 13.68
N GLN A 618 -9.29 -21.51 14.39
CA GLN A 618 -8.83 -22.23 15.59
C GLN A 618 -7.92 -23.41 15.29
N LEU A 619 -8.11 -24.07 14.14
CA LEU A 619 -7.32 -25.25 13.74
C LEU A 619 -5.98 -24.88 13.08
N ALA A 620 -5.88 -23.72 12.45
CA ALA A 620 -4.69 -23.32 11.68
C ALA A 620 -3.36 -23.43 12.44
N PRO A 621 -3.23 -22.98 13.71
CA PRO A 621 -1.97 -23.13 14.46
C PRO A 621 -1.57 -24.58 14.70
N ALA A 622 -2.55 -25.47 14.94
CA ALA A 622 -2.30 -26.89 15.15
C ALA A 622 -1.83 -27.56 13.84
N VAL A 623 -2.42 -27.20 12.71
CA VAL A 623 -2.03 -27.69 11.39
C VAL A 623 -0.62 -27.23 11.01
N ALA A 624 -0.22 -26.01 11.39
CA ALA A 624 1.15 -25.53 11.18
C ALA A 624 2.19 -26.24 12.06
N LEU A 625 1.84 -26.58 13.31
CA LEU A 625 2.78 -27.17 14.28
C LEU A 625 2.95 -28.68 14.14
N LEU A 626 1.86 -29.41 13.87
CA LEU A 626 1.84 -30.87 13.87
C LEU A 626 2.86 -31.53 12.92
N PRO A 627 3.10 -31.01 11.69
CA PRO A 627 4.11 -31.57 10.79
C PRO A 627 5.50 -31.69 11.40
N TYR A 628 5.97 -30.66 12.10
CA TYR A 628 7.30 -30.67 12.72
C TYR A 628 7.41 -31.72 13.83
N LEU A 629 6.34 -31.93 14.61
CA LEU A 629 6.29 -32.98 15.63
C LEU A 629 6.36 -34.37 14.98
N LEU A 630 5.60 -34.59 13.91
CA LEU A 630 5.56 -35.85 13.17
C LEU A 630 6.91 -36.18 12.52
N VAL A 631 7.55 -35.19 11.89
CA VAL A 631 8.89 -35.35 11.31
C VAL A 631 9.92 -35.73 12.37
N MET A 632 9.87 -35.13 13.55
CA MET A 632 10.82 -35.40 14.62
C MET A 632 10.79 -36.87 15.11
N VAL A 633 9.67 -37.58 14.93
CA VAL A 633 9.57 -39.02 15.21
C VAL A 633 10.47 -39.85 14.28
N ALA A 634 10.69 -39.39 13.05
CA ALA A 634 11.48 -40.10 12.05
C ALA A 634 12.98 -39.77 12.08
N ILE A 635 13.40 -38.70 12.78
CA ILE A 635 14.80 -38.26 12.80
C ILE A 635 15.66 -39.20 13.66
N PRO A 636 16.69 -39.84 13.10
CA PRO A 636 17.64 -40.63 13.86
C PRO A 636 18.57 -39.75 14.71
N ILE A 637 18.68 -40.04 16.00
CA ILE A 637 19.54 -39.27 16.92
C ILE A 637 20.87 -40.00 17.15
N GLY A 638 20.88 -41.34 17.20
CA GLY A 638 22.08 -42.14 17.42
C GLY A 638 22.00 -43.57 16.90
N PRO A 639 23.10 -44.33 16.96
CA PRO A 639 23.18 -45.70 16.45
C PRO A 639 22.25 -46.65 17.23
N GLY A 640 21.82 -47.75 16.58
CA GLY A 640 21.07 -48.82 17.24
C GLY A 640 19.56 -48.56 17.43
N ASN A 641 18.90 -47.92 16.46
CA ASN A 641 17.47 -47.54 16.51
C ASN A 641 17.13 -46.50 17.60
N ALA A 642 18.02 -45.55 17.88
CA ALA A 642 17.70 -44.33 18.63
C ALA A 642 16.94 -43.33 17.75
N VAL A 643 15.79 -43.79 17.24
CA VAL A 643 14.80 -43.07 16.44
C VAL A 643 13.43 -43.34 17.05
N GLY A 644 12.51 -42.37 16.96
CA GLY A 644 11.14 -42.55 17.42
C GLY A 644 10.46 -43.72 16.70
N GLN A 645 10.57 -43.74 15.37
CA GLN A 645 10.18 -44.86 14.53
C GLN A 645 11.01 -44.90 13.24
N ALA A 646 11.60 -46.06 12.95
CA ALA A 646 12.27 -46.28 11.66
C ALA A 646 11.21 -46.53 10.58
N LEU A 647 11.23 -45.72 9.53
CA LEU A 647 10.34 -45.83 8.38
C LEU A 647 11.16 -46.19 7.14
N ASP A 648 10.70 -47.20 6.40
CA ASP A 648 11.37 -47.66 5.17
C ASP A 648 11.41 -46.54 4.10
N ALA A 649 10.36 -45.71 4.05
CA ALA A 649 10.25 -44.54 3.19
C ALA A 649 10.43 -43.22 3.98
N GLY A 650 11.45 -43.16 4.86
CA GLY A 650 11.69 -42.04 5.78
C GLY A 650 11.82 -40.68 5.10
N VAL A 651 12.64 -40.55 4.05
CA VAL A 651 12.81 -39.29 3.31
C VAL A 651 11.49 -38.83 2.68
N PHE A 652 10.75 -39.75 2.04
CA PHE A 652 9.45 -39.45 1.44
C PHE A 652 8.42 -39.01 2.50
N TYR A 653 8.37 -39.71 3.63
CA TYR A 653 7.51 -39.36 4.76
C TYR A 653 7.79 -37.95 5.27
N VAL A 654 9.06 -37.62 5.53
CA VAL A 654 9.45 -36.30 6.05
C VAL A 654 9.03 -35.20 5.08
N LEU A 655 9.36 -35.34 3.79
CA LEU A 655 9.06 -34.34 2.77
C LEU A 655 7.55 -34.17 2.56
N ALA A 656 6.79 -35.27 2.55
CA ALA A 656 5.33 -35.22 2.42
C ALA A 656 4.65 -34.55 3.62
N VAL A 657 5.14 -34.81 4.83
CA VAL A 657 4.60 -34.21 6.05
C VAL A 657 4.97 -32.73 6.13
N MET A 658 6.20 -32.33 5.80
CA MET A 658 6.60 -30.92 5.80
C MET A 658 5.73 -30.06 4.88
N GLY A 659 5.36 -30.57 3.69
CA GLY A 659 4.45 -29.86 2.78
C GLY A 659 3.03 -29.61 3.33
N VAL A 660 2.59 -30.35 4.37
CA VAL A 660 1.33 -30.07 5.07
C VAL A 660 1.41 -28.79 5.90
N GLY A 661 2.60 -28.40 6.37
CA GLY A 661 2.80 -27.18 7.17
C GLY A 661 2.35 -25.91 6.44
N VAL A 662 2.49 -25.89 5.12
CA VAL A 662 2.03 -24.82 4.21
C VAL A 662 0.54 -24.53 4.39
N LEU A 663 -0.27 -25.57 4.59
CA LEU A 663 -1.70 -25.43 4.76
C LEU A 663 -2.05 -24.66 6.04
N GLY A 664 -1.24 -24.77 7.09
CA GLY A 664 -1.46 -24.05 8.34
C GLY A 664 -1.41 -22.53 8.15
N SER A 665 -0.39 -22.01 7.45
CA SER A 665 -0.27 -20.58 7.16
C SER A 665 -1.34 -20.09 6.17
N LEU A 666 -1.72 -20.90 5.18
CA LEU A 666 -2.79 -20.53 4.24
C LEU A 666 -4.17 -20.52 4.91
N MET A 667 -4.47 -21.52 5.74
CA MET A 667 -5.67 -21.57 6.58
C MET A 667 -5.73 -20.34 7.50
N ALA A 668 -4.59 -19.95 8.08
CA ALA A 668 -4.51 -18.77 8.93
C ALA A 668 -4.87 -17.49 8.18
N GLY A 669 -4.28 -17.27 7.01
CA GLY A 669 -4.54 -16.10 6.18
C GLY A 669 -5.98 -16.05 5.65
N TRP A 670 -6.50 -17.19 5.17
CA TRP A 670 -7.88 -17.28 4.63
C TRP A 670 -8.94 -17.12 5.71
N ALA A 671 -8.82 -17.83 6.83
CA ALA A 671 -9.83 -17.84 7.88
C ALA A 671 -9.93 -16.52 8.66
N SER A 672 -8.88 -15.70 8.63
CA SER A 672 -8.80 -14.40 9.31
C SER A 672 -9.85 -13.37 8.85
N ALA A 673 -10.46 -13.58 7.68
CA ALA A 673 -11.36 -12.63 7.03
C ALA A 673 -10.77 -11.21 6.84
N ASN A 674 -9.44 -11.10 6.84
CA ASN A 674 -8.70 -9.87 6.55
C ASN A 674 -7.97 -10.00 5.20
N LYS A 675 -8.18 -9.04 4.30
CA LYS A 675 -7.56 -9.03 2.97
C LYS A 675 -6.04 -8.96 3.02
N PHE A 676 -5.46 -8.29 4.02
CA PHE A 676 -4.01 -8.21 4.19
C PHE A 676 -3.44 -9.57 4.62
N SER A 677 -4.07 -10.22 5.58
CA SER A 677 -3.67 -11.57 6.01
C SER A 677 -3.89 -12.63 4.93
N LEU A 678 -4.91 -12.48 4.09
CA LEU A 678 -5.09 -13.31 2.90
C LEU A 678 -3.96 -13.12 1.89
N LEU A 679 -3.56 -11.87 1.60
CA LEU A 679 -2.43 -11.59 0.72
C LEU A 679 -1.12 -12.17 1.28
N GLY A 680 -0.89 -12.07 2.59
CA GLY A 680 0.26 -12.70 3.26
C GLY A 680 0.24 -14.22 3.16
N GLY A 681 -0.93 -14.84 3.37
CA GLY A 681 -1.12 -16.29 3.20
C GLY A 681 -0.89 -16.77 1.76
N LEU A 682 -1.36 -16.02 0.76
CA LEU A 682 -1.14 -16.35 -0.66
C LEU A 682 0.33 -16.24 -1.06
N ARG A 683 1.05 -15.23 -0.56
CA ARG A 683 2.51 -15.09 -0.78
C ARG A 683 3.28 -16.20 -0.10
N THR A 684 2.89 -16.56 1.11
CA THR A 684 3.45 -17.69 1.85
C THR A 684 3.29 -18.98 1.04
N ALA A 685 2.10 -19.24 0.49
CA ALA A 685 1.87 -20.41 -0.36
C ALA A 685 2.71 -20.39 -1.66
N ALA A 686 2.83 -19.24 -2.32
CA ALA A 686 3.62 -19.10 -3.54
C ALA A 686 5.13 -19.31 -3.29
N GLN A 687 5.65 -18.79 -2.18
CA GLN A 687 7.02 -19.01 -1.74
C GLN A 687 7.26 -20.48 -1.39
N LEU A 688 6.41 -21.08 -0.57
CA LEU A 688 6.58 -22.46 -0.13
C LEU A 688 6.58 -23.43 -1.30
N LEU A 689 5.63 -23.28 -2.23
CA LEU A 689 5.57 -24.13 -3.43
C LEU A 689 6.83 -24.04 -4.30
N ALA A 690 7.42 -22.85 -4.42
CA ALA A 690 8.62 -22.65 -5.25
C ALA A 690 9.87 -23.30 -4.63
N TYR A 691 9.95 -23.34 -3.29
CA TYR A 691 11.12 -23.83 -2.55
C TYR A 691 11.01 -25.31 -2.13
N GLU A 692 9.81 -25.89 -2.11
CA GLU A 692 9.66 -27.35 -1.92
C GLU A 692 10.38 -28.14 -3.01
N LEU A 693 10.25 -27.74 -4.28
CA LEU A 693 10.84 -28.47 -5.41
C LEU A 693 12.38 -28.62 -5.32
N PRO A 694 13.19 -27.55 -5.11
CA PRO A 694 14.63 -27.72 -4.94
C PRO A 694 14.99 -28.52 -3.67
N MET A 695 14.20 -28.41 -2.60
CA MET A 695 14.42 -29.22 -1.37
C MET A 695 14.21 -30.71 -1.64
N LEU A 696 13.14 -31.08 -2.36
CA LEU A 696 12.85 -32.46 -2.79
C LEU A 696 13.99 -33.03 -3.64
N LEU A 697 14.46 -32.27 -4.63
CA LEU A 697 15.53 -32.69 -5.55
C LEU A 697 16.87 -32.89 -4.81
N ALA A 698 17.19 -32.00 -3.87
CA ALA A 698 18.39 -32.12 -3.05
C ALA A 698 18.34 -33.34 -2.11
N ALA A 699 17.21 -33.60 -1.46
CA ALA A 699 17.03 -34.79 -0.61
C ALA A 699 17.08 -36.09 -1.43
N ALA A 700 16.50 -36.10 -2.64
CA ALA A 700 16.55 -37.24 -3.55
C ALA A 700 17.98 -37.59 -3.99
N SER A 701 18.85 -36.59 -4.16
CA SER A 701 20.27 -36.81 -4.46
C SER A 701 20.95 -37.63 -3.35
N VAL A 702 20.78 -37.28 -2.07
CA VAL A 702 21.37 -38.05 -0.96
C VAL A 702 20.79 -39.47 -0.87
N ALA A 703 19.47 -39.61 -1.03
CA ALA A 703 18.83 -40.92 -1.03
C ALA A 703 19.37 -41.83 -2.16
N MET A 704 19.64 -41.26 -3.34
CA MET A 704 20.27 -41.96 -4.47
C MET A 704 21.70 -42.39 -4.17
N ALA A 705 22.49 -41.54 -3.50
CA ALA A 705 23.84 -41.87 -3.09
C ALA A 705 23.87 -43.08 -2.14
N ALA A 706 22.98 -43.08 -1.14
CA ALA A 706 22.84 -44.13 -0.14
C ALA A 706 22.17 -45.41 -0.67
N GLY A 707 21.34 -45.32 -1.71
CA GLY A 707 20.58 -46.46 -2.23
C GLY A 707 19.41 -46.90 -1.34
N THR A 708 18.96 -46.02 -0.44
CA THR A 708 17.84 -46.26 0.48
C THR A 708 17.08 -44.98 0.78
N LEU A 709 15.79 -45.10 1.08
CA LEU A 709 14.92 -44.00 1.49
C LEU A 709 14.76 -43.92 3.02
N ALA A 710 15.28 -44.89 3.77
CA ALA A 710 15.25 -44.90 5.22
C ALA A 710 16.34 -43.99 5.79
N LEU A 711 15.98 -43.02 6.64
CA LEU A 711 16.93 -42.09 7.25
C LEU A 711 18.07 -42.79 8.03
N PRO A 712 17.82 -43.84 8.84
CA PRO A 712 18.90 -44.60 9.46
C PRO A 712 19.81 -45.28 8.42
N GLY A 713 19.24 -45.82 7.34
CA GLY A 713 20.03 -46.46 6.29
C GLY A 713 20.90 -45.47 5.49
N ILE A 714 20.47 -44.22 5.36
CA ILE A 714 21.29 -43.14 4.76
C ILE A 714 22.52 -42.87 5.63
N LEU A 715 22.36 -42.85 6.95
CA LEU A 715 23.47 -42.69 7.88
C LEU A 715 24.38 -43.92 7.89
N ASP A 716 23.82 -45.13 7.87
CA ASP A 716 24.62 -46.36 7.81
C ASP A 716 25.49 -46.45 6.54
N ALA A 717 25.04 -45.84 5.43
CA ALA A 717 25.77 -45.77 4.17
C ALA A 717 26.72 -44.54 4.07
N PHE A 718 26.69 -43.63 5.04
CA PHE A 718 27.39 -42.35 4.96
C PHE A 718 28.92 -42.52 5.03
N HIS A 719 29.62 -41.77 4.17
CA HIS A 719 31.07 -41.62 4.25
C HIS A 719 31.47 -40.15 4.22
N TRP A 720 32.51 -39.77 4.97
CA TRP A 720 32.97 -38.37 5.04
C TRP A 720 33.37 -37.77 3.70
N TRP A 721 33.82 -38.59 2.74
CA TRP A 721 34.12 -38.14 1.38
C TRP A 721 32.86 -37.72 0.60
N TRP A 722 31.65 -38.01 1.09
CA TRP A 722 30.40 -37.54 0.51
C TRP A 722 30.23 -36.04 0.61
N VAL A 723 30.71 -35.43 1.71
CA VAL A 723 30.46 -34.03 2.02
C VAL A 723 30.90 -33.09 0.90
N PRO A 724 32.14 -33.14 0.35
CA PRO A 724 32.59 -32.17 -0.65
C PRO A 724 31.74 -32.11 -1.93
N TRP A 725 31.19 -33.23 -2.39
CA TRP A 725 30.36 -33.26 -3.59
C TRP A 725 28.86 -33.22 -3.30
N GLN A 726 28.43 -33.55 -2.08
CA GLN A 726 27.04 -33.37 -1.62
C GLN A 726 26.76 -31.98 -1.03
N ILE A 727 27.79 -31.17 -0.76
CA ILE A 727 27.64 -29.86 -0.12
C ILE A 727 26.75 -28.91 -0.93
N ILE A 728 26.78 -29.01 -2.27
CA ILE A 728 25.92 -28.21 -3.14
C ILE A 728 24.45 -28.55 -2.87
N GLY A 729 24.13 -29.85 -2.81
CA GLY A 729 22.80 -30.32 -2.41
C GLY A 729 22.43 -29.88 -1.00
N GLY A 730 23.38 -29.94 -0.05
CA GLY A 730 23.18 -29.50 1.32
C GLY A 730 22.85 -28.02 1.44
N VAL A 731 23.56 -27.17 0.69
CA VAL A 731 23.31 -25.72 0.62
C VAL A 731 21.95 -25.44 -0.01
N VAL A 732 21.58 -26.15 -1.08
CA VAL A 732 20.26 -26.02 -1.70
C VAL A 732 19.15 -26.43 -0.73
N PHE A 733 19.29 -27.58 -0.08
CA PHE A 733 18.34 -28.10 0.90
C PHE A 733 18.18 -27.14 2.08
N PHE A 734 19.29 -26.67 2.67
CA PHE A 734 19.28 -25.76 3.81
C PHE A 734 18.71 -24.39 3.45
N THR A 735 19.07 -23.83 2.29
CA THR A 735 18.53 -22.54 1.83
C THR A 735 17.04 -22.64 1.53
N ALA A 736 16.60 -23.74 0.91
CA ALA A 736 15.19 -23.96 0.61
C ALA A 736 14.35 -24.17 1.86
N GLY A 737 14.85 -24.93 2.83
CA GLY A 737 14.21 -25.03 4.13
C GLY A 737 14.18 -23.71 4.90
N LEU A 738 15.23 -22.87 4.80
CA LEU A 738 15.22 -21.55 5.44
C LEU A 738 14.13 -20.65 4.85
N ALA A 739 13.89 -20.75 3.53
CA ALA A 739 12.77 -20.07 2.89
C ALA A 739 11.41 -20.62 3.33
N GLU A 740 11.32 -21.92 3.65
CA GLU A 740 10.10 -22.51 4.20
C GLU A 740 9.75 -21.96 5.60
N LEU A 741 10.78 -21.70 6.42
CA LEU A 741 10.60 -21.13 7.76
C LEU A 741 10.20 -19.65 7.76
N GLN A 742 10.16 -18.98 6.60
CA GLN A 742 9.74 -17.57 6.47
C GLN A 742 10.54 -16.62 7.39
N ARG A 743 11.82 -16.93 7.63
CA ARG A 743 12.75 -16.12 8.44
C ARG A 743 13.58 -15.21 7.53
N PRO A 744 14.02 -14.03 8.01
CA PRO A 744 14.94 -13.18 7.25
C PRO A 744 16.17 -14.00 6.79
N PRO A 745 16.59 -13.91 5.52
CA PRO A 745 16.18 -12.93 4.50
C PRO A 745 14.92 -13.28 3.68
N PHE A 746 14.24 -14.40 3.97
CA PHE A 746 13.09 -14.93 3.24
C PHE A 746 11.73 -14.66 3.93
N ASP A 747 11.64 -13.65 4.81
CA ASP A 747 10.44 -13.33 5.59
C ASP A 747 9.43 -12.41 4.87
N MET A 748 9.59 -12.19 3.57
CA MET A 748 8.76 -11.24 2.82
C MET A 748 7.24 -11.46 2.93
N PRO A 749 6.70 -12.70 2.98
CA PRO A 749 5.26 -12.94 3.17
C PRO A 749 4.70 -12.50 4.53
N VAL A 750 5.55 -12.25 5.51
CA VAL A 750 5.20 -11.92 6.90
C VAL A 750 5.81 -10.57 7.33
N ALA A 751 6.67 -9.97 6.50
CA ALA A 751 7.43 -8.78 6.88
C ALA A 751 6.53 -7.59 7.26
N ASP A 752 6.74 -7.04 8.46
CA ASP A 752 6.00 -5.89 8.99
C ASP A 752 6.09 -4.64 8.10
N SER A 753 7.20 -4.48 7.41
CA SER A 753 7.45 -3.36 6.50
C SER A 753 6.57 -3.37 5.25
N GLU A 754 5.95 -4.50 4.91
CA GLU A 754 5.11 -4.62 3.70
C GLU A 754 3.68 -5.09 4.01
N ILE A 755 3.49 -6.06 4.92
CA ILE A 755 2.20 -6.74 5.10
C ILE A 755 1.77 -6.99 6.56
N ILE A 756 2.26 -6.20 7.52
CA ILE A 756 1.75 -6.14 8.92
C ILE A 756 1.64 -7.55 9.57
N PHE A 757 2.68 -8.36 9.45
CA PHE A 757 2.73 -9.73 10.00
C PHE A 757 1.90 -10.80 9.27
N GLY A 758 1.47 -10.52 8.03
CA GLY A 758 0.97 -11.50 7.07
C GLY A 758 -0.21 -12.34 7.58
N ALA A 759 -0.12 -13.66 7.45
CA ALA A 759 -1.20 -14.58 7.82
C ALA A 759 -1.50 -14.61 9.34
N TYR A 760 -0.61 -14.08 10.17
CA TYR A 760 -0.66 -14.21 11.63
C TYR A 760 -1.21 -12.96 12.35
N THR A 761 -1.50 -11.87 11.62
CA THR A 761 -1.90 -10.56 12.17
C THR A 761 -3.06 -10.63 13.16
N GLU A 762 -4.07 -11.47 12.88
CA GLU A 762 -5.30 -11.56 13.69
C GLU A 762 -5.17 -12.50 14.90
N TYR A 763 -4.06 -13.23 15.05
CA TYR A 763 -3.90 -14.21 16.12
C TYR A 763 -3.42 -13.58 17.42
N THR A 764 -4.02 -14.02 18.53
CA THR A 764 -3.71 -13.53 19.88
C THR A 764 -3.52 -14.70 20.87
N GLY A 765 -3.11 -14.37 22.10
CA GLY A 765 -2.95 -15.34 23.19
C GLY A 765 -2.12 -16.57 22.83
N LEU A 766 -2.63 -17.73 23.23
CA LEU A 766 -1.98 -19.03 23.04
C LEU A 766 -1.89 -19.45 21.57
N ARG A 767 -2.86 -19.09 20.72
CA ARG A 767 -2.86 -19.48 19.30
C ARG A 767 -1.70 -18.84 18.54
N PHE A 768 -1.38 -17.59 18.86
CA PHE A 768 -0.19 -16.91 18.35
C PHE A 768 1.11 -17.60 18.82
N ALA A 769 1.16 -17.98 20.11
CA ALA A 769 2.32 -18.68 20.65
C ALA A 769 2.58 -20.03 19.97
N LEU A 770 1.54 -20.74 19.52
CA LEU A 770 1.68 -21.99 18.77
C LEU A 770 2.31 -21.78 17.38
N PHE A 771 2.02 -20.66 16.69
CA PHE A 771 2.71 -20.32 15.43
C PHE A 771 4.19 -20.00 15.67
N LEU A 772 4.51 -19.25 16.72
CA LEU A 772 5.90 -19.02 17.11
C LEU A 772 6.60 -20.34 17.42
N LEU A 773 5.97 -21.22 18.19
CA LEU A 773 6.51 -22.54 18.49
C LEU A 773 6.73 -23.36 17.21
N ALA A 774 5.82 -23.29 16.24
CA ALA A 774 5.97 -23.96 14.95
C ALA A 774 7.18 -23.44 14.16
N GLU A 775 7.39 -22.13 14.13
CA GLU A 775 8.55 -21.50 13.48
C GLU A 775 9.87 -21.98 14.11
N TYR A 776 9.98 -21.97 15.45
CA TYR A 776 11.17 -22.45 16.15
C TYR A 776 11.37 -23.97 16.04
N ALA A 777 10.28 -24.74 16.08
CA ALA A 777 10.32 -26.19 15.87
C ALA A 777 10.82 -26.50 14.45
N GLY A 778 10.40 -25.71 13.46
CA GLY A 778 10.90 -25.80 12.11
C GLY A 778 12.40 -25.54 11.99
N ILE A 779 12.97 -24.57 12.72
CA ILE A 779 14.43 -24.35 12.76
C ILE A 779 15.16 -25.60 13.23
N VAL A 780 14.69 -26.20 14.33
CA VAL A 780 15.27 -27.42 14.91
C VAL A 780 15.17 -28.58 13.92
N VAL A 781 13.98 -28.83 13.38
CA VAL A 781 13.72 -29.94 12.45
C VAL A 781 14.54 -29.79 11.17
N LEU A 782 14.54 -28.62 10.54
CA LEU A 782 15.34 -28.35 9.35
C LEU A 782 16.83 -28.57 9.60
N SER A 783 17.34 -28.05 10.71
CA SER A 783 18.75 -28.18 11.08
C SER A 783 19.13 -29.64 11.34
N ALA A 784 18.26 -30.40 12.03
CA ALA A 784 18.47 -31.81 12.30
C ALA A 784 18.42 -32.66 11.01
N LEU A 785 17.47 -32.39 10.11
CA LEU A 785 17.39 -33.07 8.81
C LEU A 785 18.61 -32.76 7.94
N THR A 786 19.05 -31.50 7.91
CA THR A 786 20.27 -31.12 7.18
C THR A 786 21.49 -31.84 7.74
N ALA A 787 21.60 -31.94 9.07
CA ALA A 787 22.67 -32.68 9.74
C ALA A 787 22.64 -34.18 9.38
N VAL A 788 21.46 -34.81 9.39
CA VAL A 788 21.28 -36.23 9.08
C VAL A 788 21.56 -36.53 7.61
N LEU A 789 21.03 -35.74 6.69
CA LEU A 789 21.13 -36.01 5.24
C LEU A 789 22.52 -35.66 4.68
N PHE A 790 23.12 -34.56 5.10
CA PHE A 790 24.32 -34.03 4.41
C PHE A 790 25.58 -34.04 5.27
N LEU A 791 25.46 -33.98 6.59
CA LEU A 791 26.61 -33.90 7.51
C LEU A 791 26.85 -35.19 8.31
N GLY A 792 26.18 -36.28 7.95
CA GLY A 792 26.38 -37.60 8.54
C GLY A 792 25.84 -37.77 9.96
N GLY A 793 24.88 -36.94 10.39
CA GLY A 793 24.11 -37.14 11.65
C GLY A 793 25.00 -37.49 12.85
N TRP A 794 24.88 -38.74 13.32
CA TRP A 794 25.59 -39.25 14.50
C TRP A 794 27.09 -39.51 14.29
N HIS A 795 27.59 -39.49 13.06
CA HIS A 795 29.00 -39.79 12.79
C HIS A 795 29.90 -38.67 13.32
N GLY A 796 30.84 -39.03 14.20
CA GLY A 796 31.82 -38.11 14.75
C GLY A 796 33.07 -37.97 13.86
N PRO A 797 33.85 -36.89 14.00
CA PRO A 797 35.20 -36.86 13.44
C PRO A 797 36.02 -38.04 13.98
N PHE A 798 36.86 -38.63 13.14
CA PHE A 798 37.73 -39.76 13.48
C PHE A 798 37.01 -41.04 13.98
N GLY A 799 35.73 -41.24 13.65
CA GLY A 799 34.99 -42.45 13.99
C GLY A 799 34.49 -42.50 15.44
N ALA A 800 34.32 -41.34 16.08
CA ALA A 800 33.80 -41.19 17.44
C ALA A 800 32.28 -41.45 17.55
N ASP A 801 31.80 -42.56 17.00
CA ASP A 801 30.37 -42.88 16.85
C ASP A 801 29.71 -43.37 18.16
N GLY A 802 30.52 -43.70 19.17
CA GLY A 802 30.04 -44.08 20.51
C GLY A 802 29.26 -42.98 21.24
N LEU A 803 29.48 -41.72 20.88
CA LEU A 803 28.72 -40.55 21.37
C LEU A 803 27.79 -39.99 20.28
N GLY A 804 27.23 -40.85 19.44
CA GLY A 804 26.50 -40.43 18.25
C GLY A 804 25.35 -39.43 18.48
N TRP A 805 24.60 -39.58 19.58
CA TRP A 805 23.53 -38.64 19.95
C TRP A 805 24.03 -37.22 20.20
N LEU A 806 25.24 -37.09 20.77
CA LEU A 806 25.86 -35.80 21.05
C LEU A 806 26.30 -35.13 19.74
N TRP A 807 26.85 -35.89 18.79
CA TRP A 807 27.25 -35.35 17.49
C TRP A 807 26.07 -34.85 16.66
N THR A 808 24.98 -35.60 16.63
CA THR A 808 23.74 -35.15 15.99
C THR A 808 23.25 -33.84 16.61
N LEU A 809 23.26 -33.74 17.95
CA LEU A 809 22.87 -32.54 18.67
C LEU A 809 23.79 -31.35 18.37
N VAL A 810 25.11 -31.53 18.44
CA VAL A 810 26.10 -30.48 18.18
C VAL A 810 25.96 -29.92 16.77
N LYS A 811 25.84 -30.78 15.75
CA LYS A 811 25.63 -30.35 14.36
C LYS A 811 24.31 -29.62 14.20
N THR A 812 23.24 -30.11 14.84
CA THR A 812 21.92 -29.47 14.83
C THR A 812 21.98 -28.07 15.44
N VAL A 813 22.60 -27.92 16.62
CA VAL A 813 22.75 -26.61 17.30
C VAL A 813 23.64 -25.67 16.49
N ALA A 814 24.72 -26.18 15.88
CA ALA A 814 25.56 -25.38 15.00
C ALA A 814 24.79 -24.85 13.78
N LEU A 815 23.96 -25.69 13.15
CA LEU A 815 23.09 -25.26 12.05
C LEU A 815 21.98 -24.30 12.51
N CYS A 816 21.39 -24.50 13.70
CA CYS A 816 20.46 -23.54 14.29
C CYS A 816 21.13 -22.17 14.51
N PHE A 817 22.38 -22.17 14.99
CA PHE A 817 23.18 -20.95 15.11
C PHE A 817 23.41 -20.30 13.74
N VAL A 818 23.70 -21.08 12.68
CA VAL A 818 23.81 -20.55 11.32
C VAL A 818 22.49 -19.91 10.86
N VAL A 819 21.33 -20.52 11.13
CA VAL A 819 20.02 -19.91 10.82
C VAL A 819 19.88 -18.54 11.51
N ILE A 820 20.18 -18.47 12.80
CA ILE A 820 20.13 -17.21 13.57
C ILE A 820 21.15 -16.19 13.02
N TRP A 821 22.35 -16.64 12.68
CA TRP A 821 23.39 -15.78 12.12
C TRP A 821 22.94 -15.18 10.78
N LEU A 822 22.42 -15.99 9.87
CA LEU A 822 21.91 -15.53 8.57
C LEU A 822 20.83 -14.46 8.73
N ARG A 823 19.91 -14.64 9.69
CA ARG A 823 18.86 -13.66 10.03
C ARG A 823 19.43 -12.28 10.38
N VAL A 824 20.52 -12.25 11.14
CA VAL A 824 21.11 -10.99 11.64
C VAL A 824 22.02 -10.34 10.60
N THR A 825 22.68 -11.14 9.76
CA THR A 825 23.65 -10.66 8.78
C THR A 825 23.04 -10.21 7.45
N TYR A 826 21.99 -10.88 6.95
CA TYR A 826 21.47 -10.61 5.62
C TYR A 826 20.24 -9.68 5.62
N PRO A 827 20.16 -8.74 4.67
CA PRO A 827 18.96 -7.94 4.47
C PRO A 827 17.84 -8.78 3.84
N ARG A 828 16.60 -8.32 4.01
CA ARG A 828 15.41 -8.98 3.42
C ARG A 828 15.45 -8.96 1.90
N LEU A 829 15.05 -10.07 1.27
CA LEU A 829 14.86 -10.17 -0.17
C LEU A 829 13.43 -9.85 -0.55
N ARG A 830 13.25 -9.14 -1.66
CA ARG A 830 11.92 -8.89 -2.22
C ARG A 830 11.37 -10.16 -2.87
N GLU A 831 10.04 -10.28 -2.91
CA GLU A 831 9.32 -11.44 -3.48
C GLU A 831 9.79 -11.84 -4.89
N ASP A 832 10.02 -10.88 -5.77
CA ASP A 832 10.51 -11.10 -7.14
C ASP A 832 11.92 -11.69 -7.16
N GLN A 833 12.81 -11.22 -6.28
CA GLN A 833 14.17 -11.73 -6.12
C GLN A 833 14.18 -13.13 -5.52
N LEU A 834 13.31 -13.39 -4.55
CA LEU A 834 13.12 -14.67 -3.89
C LEU A 834 12.65 -15.73 -4.90
N GLN A 835 11.61 -15.43 -5.68
CA GLN A 835 11.15 -16.32 -6.76
C GLN A 835 12.24 -16.54 -7.83
N LYS A 836 12.98 -15.48 -8.20
CA LYS A 836 14.11 -15.63 -9.14
C LYS A 836 15.20 -16.54 -8.60
N LEU A 837 15.54 -16.45 -7.30
CA LEU A 837 16.55 -17.31 -6.67
C LEU A 837 16.13 -18.79 -6.73
N ALA A 838 14.88 -19.11 -6.40
CA ALA A 838 14.37 -20.48 -6.48
C ALA A 838 14.45 -21.03 -7.91
N TRP A 839 13.84 -20.33 -8.87
CA TRP A 839 13.66 -20.83 -10.23
C TRP A 839 14.92 -20.80 -11.09
N THR A 840 15.76 -19.77 -10.94
CA THR A 840 16.93 -19.58 -11.82
C THR A 840 18.24 -20.06 -11.21
N VAL A 841 18.29 -20.29 -9.89
CA VAL A 841 19.52 -20.71 -9.20
C VAL A 841 19.34 -22.06 -8.50
N LEU A 842 18.42 -22.17 -7.53
CA LEU A 842 18.33 -23.35 -6.67
C LEU A 842 17.85 -24.60 -7.42
N ILE A 843 16.81 -24.50 -8.26
CA ILE A 843 16.32 -25.65 -9.04
C ILE A 843 17.39 -26.16 -10.02
N PRO A 844 18.02 -25.32 -10.87
CA PRO A 844 19.10 -25.78 -11.73
C PRO A 844 20.25 -26.41 -10.94
N LEU A 845 20.62 -25.83 -9.79
CA LEU A 845 21.69 -26.36 -8.96
C LEU A 845 21.33 -27.73 -8.35
N ALA A 846 20.09 -27.92 -7.92
CA ALA A 846 19.58 -29.22 -7.46
C ALA A 846 19.59 -30.28 -8.56
N LEU A 847 19.24 -29.90 -9.80
CA LEU A 847 19.28 -30.78 -10.96
C LEU A 847 20.71 -31.16 -11.36
N VAL A 848 21.65 -30.21 -11.30
CA VAL A 848 23.07 -30.50 -11.49
C VAL A 848 23.57 -31.45 -10.39
N GLN A 849 23.16 -31.23 -9.15
CA GLN A 849 23.56 -32.07 -8.02
C GLN A 849 23.06 -33.51 -8.16
N ILE A 850 21.79 -33.72 -8.51
CA ILE A 850 21.26 -35.07 -8.69
C ILE A 850 21.90 -35.79 -9.89
N ALA A 851 22.19 -35.07 -10.98
CA ALA A 851 22.91 -35.60 -12.12
C ALA A 851 24.36 -35.98 -11.76
N LEU A 852 25.07 -35.12 -11.03
CA LEU A 852 26.40 -35.40 -10.48
C LEU A 852 26.38 -36.66 -9.62
N THR A 853 25.36 -36.79 -8.76
CA THR A 853 25.20 -37.97 -7.90
C THR A 853 25.03 -39.24 -8.71
N GLY A 854 24.21 -39.20 -9.77
CA GLY A 854 24.03 -40.33 -10.68
C GLY A 854 25.34 -40.75 -11.35
N ILE A 855 26.11 -39.80 -11.87
CA ILE A 855 27.41 -40.06 -12.50
C ILE A 855 28.38 -40.68 -11.49
N VAL A 856 28.53 -40.05 -10.32
CA VAL A 856 29.44 -40.51 -9.26
C VAL A 856 29.05 -41.90 -8.79
N LYS A 857 27.75 -42.19 -8.62
CA LYS A 857 27.28 -43.50 -8.21
C LYS A 857 27.62 -44.57 -9.24
N VAL A 858 27.41 -44.30 -10.54
CA VAL A 858 27.74 -45.23 -11.64
C VAL A 858 29.24 -45.47 -11.77
N VAL A 859 30.07 -44.46 -11.48
CA VAL A 859 31.54 -44.59 -11.54
C VAL A 859 32.09 -45.42 -10.37
N ILE A 860 31.41 -45.40 -9.22
CA ILE A 860 31.84 -46.08 -7.98
C ILE A 860 31.21 -47.48 -7.84
N SER A 861 30.05 -47.72 -8.46
CA SER A 861 29.39 -49.03 -8.56
C SER A 861 30.02 -49.90 -9.64
#